data_AF-A0A0M2SMV1-F1
#
_entry.id   AF-A0A0M2SMV1-F1
#
_cell.length_a   1.000
_cell.length_b   1.000
_cell.length_c   1.000
_cell.angle_alpha   90.00
_cell.angle_beta   90.00
_cell.angle_gamma   90.00
#
_symmetry.space_group_name_H-M   'P 1'
#
loop_
_entity.id
_entity.type
_entity.pdbx_description
1 polymer ?
#
loop_
_entity_poly.entity_id
_entity_poly.type
_entity_poly.pdbx_seq_one_letter_code
_entity_poly.pdbx_strand_id
1 'polypeptide(L)'
;MNKSEEFKYHFKKRLLEEYPNKVIKGYNPDTELMTVIKNFCNLNSLDYKEEIKKLGINMVRKNTILESEIPETLLNYFPDKILTSLSEIKAAHSKLDSQLTKYSKDRNISKETYLEHLGFKLVKKSKSKYDYVSIKELKNNYNFNLAKHAKAFGISRQAMNAKIIDKSFGKRKAEIREVKHKHKKLIIKMVDSLTNELSNSDGTVIHIYKHNKKEKNAIFIKEGETHNYIFDIPSDINILLKNAYYDRLKNDDYNNIAKVKKLLKNYEEYSNIDLPSDDFRLVKKTAESIGISIDNLTKLIKTNQVISQKDNRTNSKEEIILILEKFLLADGVTVSLPSENNQAQTIRQRASRQGLSVQTFIESYGYKYSRLNEEDNVYVSELKNIIKEKYLVNEDKIYIPPYGSFFRNIYARARNKGKNLETFLYEIGFVRIYKKDLPEGYTPYDWTKDDISLQDDESYIDEIKKYFMFEGKVYIPSSEYFYDKLFLFSTHNKRTVSEQLKVWGFDRTFIPPKNFESNEIKDNESPYKISLIDDIKEIQSKLNYQVSEIEKVNRSKELVSKLKRLYHYECQLCGLESENKIVNPDGTFYIEVHHINPIHTAKTYENEEENKIDHYKNVICLCPYHHKFVHFHEGGNFKLNDSKTALMNDKNTVLQIKLDYHLT
;
A
#
# COMPACT_ATOMS: atom_id res chain seq x y z
N MET A 1 -77.70 -72.49 -22.45
CA MET A 1 -77.04 -71.26 -22.92
C MET A 1 -78.11 -70.26 -23.31
N ASN A 2 -77.97 -69.01 -22.87
CA ASN A 2 -78.87 -67.91 -23.27
C ASN A 2 -78.71 -67.69 -24.78
N LYS A 3 -79.79 -67.46 -25.56
CA LYS A 3 -79.68 -67.23 -27.04
C LYS A 3 -78.68 -66.12 -27.40
N SER A 4 -78.45 -65.18 -26.49
CA SER A 4 -77.44 -64.13 -26.58
C SER A 4 -75.99 -64.65 -26.51
N GLU A 5 -75.70 -65.67 -25.71
CA GLU A 5 -74.34 -66.24 -25.59
C GLU A 5 -73.96 -67.10 -26.78
N GLU A 6 -74.91 -67.88 -27.30
CA GLU A 6 -74.72 -68.69 -28.51
C GLU A 6 -74.46 -67.80 -29.73
N PHE A 7 -75.22 -66.70 -29.84
CA PHE A 7 -74.97 -65.67 -30.85
C PHE A 7 -73.57 -65.08 -30.71
N LYS A 8 -73.16 -64.65 -29.50
CA LYS A 8 -71.81 -64.10 -29.26
C LYS A 8 -70.69 -65.10 -29.58
N TYR A 9 -70.88 -66.39 -29.32
CA TYR A 9 -69.89 -67.43 -29.60
C TYR A 9 -69.67 -67.64 -31.12
N HIS A 10 -70.74 -67.90 -31.87
CA HIS A 10 -70.65 -68.06 -33.32
C HIS A 10 -70.17 -66.79 -34.01
N PHE A 11 -70.57 -65.64 -33.49
CA PHE A 11 -70.18 -64.34 -33.99
C PHE A 11 -68.68 -64.05 -33.79
N LYS A 12 -68.16 -64.31 -32.58
CA LYS A 12 -66.72 -64.22 -32.30
C LYS A 12 -65.91 -65.13 -33.21
N LYS A 13 -66.40 -66.34 -33.48
CA LYS A 13 -65.73 -67.28 -34.39
C LYS A 13 -65.62 -66.72 -35.81
N ARG A 14 -66.72 -66.23 -36.40
CA ARG A 14 -66.69 -65.63 -37.76
C ARG A 14 -65.80 -64.38 -37.82
N LEU A 15 -65.84 -63.53 -36.80
CA LEU A 15 -64.94 -62.37 -36.75
C LEU A 15 -63.46 -62.76 -36.67
N LEU A 16 -63.11 -63.83 -35.97
CA LEU A 16 -61.73 -64.32 -35.90
C LEU A 16 -61.30 -65.05 -37.17
N GLU A 17 -62.23 -65.65 -37.92
CA GLU A 17 -61.98 -66.21 -39.25
C GLU A 17 -61.69 -65.09 -40.27
N GLU A 18 -62.46 -64.00 -40.24
CA GLU A 18 -62.29 -62.87 -41.16
C GLU A 18 -61.16 -61.91 -40.75
N TYR A 19 -60.94 -61.73 -39.43
CA TYR A 19 -59.91 -60.87 -38.86
C TYR A 19 -59.02 -61.65 -37.87
N PRO A 20 -58.16 -62.57 -38.36
CA PRO A 20 -57.33 -63.44 -37.52
C PRO A 20 -56.33 -62.68 -36.63
N ASN A 21 -55.90 -61.49 -37.05
CA ASN A 21 -55.06 -60.59 -36.25
C ASN A 21 -55.83 -59.83 -35.15
N LYS A 22 -57.14 -60.09 -34.99
CA LYS A 22 -58.04 -59.41 -34.06
C LYS A 22 -58.12 -57.90 -34.28
N VAL A 23 -57.87 -57.42 -35.49
CA VAL A 23 -57.92 -55.98 -35.82
C VAL A 23 -58.70 -55.72 -37.10
N ILE A 24 -59.73 -54.88 -37.00
CA ILE A 24 -60.53 -54.42 -38.14
C ILE A 24 -59.99 -53.05 -38.59
N LYS A 25 -59.39 -53.00 -39.79
CA LYS A 25 -58.85 -51.77 -40.39
C LYS A 25 -59.86 -51.09 -41.29
N GLY A 26 -60.22 -49.85 -40.96
CA GLY A 26 -61.11 -49.07 -41.80
C GLY A 26 -62.50 -49.63 -41.74
N TYR A 27 -63.32 -49.02 -40.90
CA TYR A 27 -64.72 -49.35 -40.75
C TYR A 27 -65.42 -49.30 -42.12
N ASN A 28 -65.82 -50.46 -42.64
CA ASN A 28 -66.77 -50.55 -43.74
C ASN A 28 -68.10 -51.10 -43.18
N PRO A 29 -69.12 -50.24 -43.00
CA PRO A 29 -70.41 -50.67 -42.46
C PRO A 29 -71.14 -51.67 -43.36
N ASP A 30 -70.76 -51.78 -44.63
CA ASP A 30 -71.53 -52.49 -45.67
C ASP A 30 -71.15 -53.96 -45.82
N THR A 31 -70.32 -54.50 -44.92
CA THR A 31 -70.10 -55.95 -44.88
C THR A 31 -71.30 -56.64 -44.24
N GLU A 32 -71.71 -57.77 -44.81
CA GLU A 32 -72.85 -58.56 -44.32
C GLU A 32 -72.70 -58.88 -42.82
N LEU A 33 -71.49 -59.25 -42.40
CA LEU A 33 -71.17 -59.55 -41.01
C LEU A 33 -71.35 -58.33 -40.10
N MET A 34 -70.87 -57.14 -40.48
CA MET A 34 -71.00 -55.93 -39.65
C MET A 34 -72.42 -55.40 -39.59
N THR A 35 -73.19 -55.56 -40.67
CA THR A 35 -74.62 -55.21 -40.70
C THR A 35 -75.40 -56.04 -39.68
N VAL A 36 -75.11 -57.35 -39.62
CA VAL A 36 -75.72 -58.27 -38.64
C VAL A 36 -75.38 -57.87 -37.20
N ILE A 37 -74.12 -57.48 -36.91
CA ILE A 37 -73.72 -56.99 -35.58
C ILE A 37 -74.50 -55.75 -35.22
N LYS A 38 -74.54 -54.78 -36.12
CA LYS A 38 -75.14 -53.48 -35.85
C LYS A 38 -76.63 -53.65 -35.58
N ASN A 39 -77.30 -54.50 -36.34
CA ASN A 39 -78.70 -54.84 -36.11
C ASN A 39 -78.90 -55.54 -34.76
N PHE A 40 -78.07 -56.51 -34.40
CA PHE A 40 -78.13 -57.17 -33.09
C PHE A 40 -77.89 -56.17 -31.94
N CYS A 41 -76.86 -55.33 -32.03
CA CYS A 41 -76.55 -54.34 -31.02
C CYS A 41 -77.66 -53.27 -30.90
N ASN A 42 -78.23 -52.82 -32.03
CA ASN A 42 -79.34 -51.88 -32.04
C ASN A 42 -80.60 -52.48 -31.38
N LEU A 43 -80.93 -53.75 -31.67
CA LEU A 43 -82.08 -54.44 -31.07
C LEU A 43 -81.94 -54.64 -29.55
N ASN A 44 -80.70 -54.64 -29.05
CA ASN A 44 -80.38 -54.85 -27.63
C ASN A 44 -79.88 -53.58 -26.92
N SER A 45 -79.96 -52.41 -27.57
CA SER A 45 -79.46 -51.12 -27.05
C SER A 45 -77.99 -51.16 -26.59
N LEU A 46 -77.14 -51.90 -27.31
CA LEU A 46 -75.71 -52.04 -27.04
C LEU A 46 -74.88 -51.18 -28.01
N ASP A 47 -73.75 -50.65 -27.54
CA ASP A 47 -72.76 -50.05 -28.44
C ASP A 47 -71.94 -51.16 -29.11
N TYR A 48 -72.04 -51.25 -30.44
CA TYR A 48 -71.38 -52.32 -31.20
C TYR A 48 -69.85 -52.24 -31.14
N LYS A 49 -69.25 -51.06 -30.99
CA LYS A 49 -67.79 -50.92 -30.90
C LYS A 49 -67.28 -51.46 -29.57
N GLU A 50 -67.99 -51.15 -28.48
CA GLU A 50 -67.71 -51.70 -27.16
C GLU A 50 -67.92 -53.23 -27.12
N GLU A 51 -68.95 -53.76 -27.77
CA GLU A 51 -69.15 -55.22 -27.85
C GLU A 51 -68.06 -55.92 -28.68
N ILE A 52 -67.65 -55.38 -29.84
CA ILE A 52 -66.53 -55.92 -30.62
C ILE A 52 -65.23 -55.90 -29.79
N LYS A 53 -65.02 -54.83 -29.03
CA LYS A 53 -63.87 -54.70 -28.12
C LYS A 53 -63.91 -55.72 -26.99
N LYS A 54 -65.07 -56.01 -26.39
CA LYS A 54 -65.25 -57.08 -25.39
C LYS A 54 -64.95 -58.48 -25.94
N LEU A 55 -65.11 -58.69 -27.25
CA LEU A 55 -64.73 -59.94 -27.91
C LEU A 55 -63.20 -60.05 -28.14
N GLY A 56 -62.44 -59.02 -27.77
CA GLY A 56 -60.98 -58.96 -27.89
C GLY A 56 -60.52 -58.48 -29.27
N ILE A 57 -61.38 -57.81 -30.04
CA ILE A 57 -61.09 -57.34 -31.40
C ILE A 57 -61.06 -55.81 -31.40
N ASN A 58 -60.00 -55.24 -31.95
CA ASN A 58 -59.78 -53.79 -31.97
C ASN A 58 -60.14 -53.19 -33.33
N MET A 59 -60.95 -52.13 -33.32
CA MET A 59 -61.28 -51.39 -34.54
C MET A 59 -60.35 -50.18 -34.68
N VAL A 60 -59.67 -50.08 -35.82
CA VAL A 60 -58.75 -48.97 -36.14
C VAL A 60 -59.14 -48.26 -37.43
N ARG A 61 -58.68 -47.03 -37.62
CA ARG A 61 -58.94 -46.28 -38.86
C ARG A 61 -58.22 -46.96 -40.03
N LYS A 62 -58.75 -46.81 -41.25
CA LYS A 62 -58.25 -47.47 -42.47
C LYS A 62 -56.74 -47.25 -42.70
N ASN A 63 -56.27 -46.05 -42.37
CA ASN A 63 -54.89 -45.61 -42.58
C ASN A 63 -54.02 -45.73 -41.31
N THR A 64 -54.43 -46.51 -40.31
CA THR A 64 -53.63 -46.76 -39.11
C THR A 64 -52.61 -47.86 -39.39
N ILE A 65 -51.33 -47.56 -39.15
CA ILE A 65 -50.23 -48.53 -39.19
C ILE A 65 -50.25 -49.34 -37.90
N LEU A 66 -50.32 -50.66 -38.01
CA LEU A 66 -50.25 -51.57 -36.87
C LEU A 66 -48.82 -51.79 -36.43
N GLU A 67 -48.63 -52.14 -35.17
CA GLU A 67 -47.30 -52.41 -34.61
C GLU A 67 -46.54 -53.46 -35.42
N SER A 68 -47.23 -54.51 -35.88
CA SER A 68 -46.68 -55.58 -36.72
C SER A 68 -46.21 -55.12 -38.09
N GLU A 69 -46.73 -53.99 -38.59
CA GLU A 69 -46.42 -53.45 -39.93
C GLU A 69 -45.31 -52.40 -39.89
N ILE A 70 -44.95 -51.94 -38.69
CA ILE A 70 -43.90 -50.94 -38.48
C ILE A 70 -42.55 -51.39 -39.07
N PRO A 71 -42.07 -52.63 -38.87
CA PRO A 71 -40.75 -53.04 -39.37
C PRO A 71 -40.67 -52.98 -40.90
N GLU A 72 -41.69 -53.49 -41.59
CA GLU A 72 -41.77 -53.49 -43.04
C GLU A 72 -41.95 -52.08 -43.61
N THR A 73 -42.80 -51.28 -42.97
CA THR A 73 -42.98 -49.87 -43.35
C THR A 73 -41.69 -49.08 -43.19
N LEU A 74 -40.93 -49.31 -42.11
CA LEU A 74 -39.62 -48.66 -41.90
C LEU A 74 -38.59 -49.11 -42.93
N LEU A 75 -38.55 -50.39 -43.28
CA LEU A 75 -37.62 -50.92 -44.30
C LEU A 75 -37.86 -50.30 -45.68
N ASN A 76 -39.12 -50.00 -46.03
CA ASN A 76 -39.45 -49.34 -47.29
C ASN A 76 -38.86 -47.93 -47.42
N TYR A 77 -38.72 -47.21 -46.30
CA TYR A 77 -38.13 -45.86 -46.30
C TYR A 77 -36.64 -45.84 -45.95
N PHE A 78 -36.17 -46.84 -45.20
CA PHE A 78 -34.81 -46.92 -44.66
C PHE A 78 -34.25 -48.35 -44.81
N PRO A 79 -33.95 -48.79 -46.04
CA PRO A 79 -33.54 -50.17 -46.32
C PRO A 79 -32.25 -50.59 -45.60
N ASP A 80 -31.33 -49.64 -45.44
CA ASP A 80 -30.01 -49.85 -44.82
C ASP A 80 -30.09 -50.01 -43.30
N LYS A 81 -31.29 -49.84 -42.71
CA LYS A 81 -31.56 -49.80 -41.27
C LYS A 81 -30.75 -48.74 -40.52
N ILE A 82 -30.24 -47.72 -41.20
CA ILE A 82 -29.47 -46.62 -40.60
C ILE A 82 -30.28 -45.33 -40.66
N LEU A 83 -30.38 -44.63 -39.53
CA LEU A 83 -31.04 -43.33 -39.40
C LEU A 83 -30.05 -42.31 -38.85
N THR A 84 -30.04 -41.07 -39.38
CA THR A 84 -29.16 -40.02 -38.81
C THR A 84 -29.85 -39.12 -37.79
N SER A 85 -31.19 -39.06 -37.84
CA SER A 85 -32.02 -38.41 -36.83
C SER A 85 -33.44 -38.96 -36.84
N LEU A 86 -34.15 -38.92 -35.70
CA LEU A 86 -35.56 -39.30 -35.63
C LEU A 86 -36.48 -38.45 -36.52
N SER A 87 -36.06 -37.22 -36.84
CA SER A 87 -36.78 -36.31 -37.72
C SER A 87 -36.90 -36.84 -39.16
N GLU A 88 -36.01 -37.73 -39.60
CA GLU A 88 -36.06 -38.36 -40.92
C GLU A 88 -37.33 -39.21 -41.08
N ILE A 89 -37.73 -39.92 -40.02
CA ILE A 89 -38.96 -40.72 -40.02
C ILE A 89 -40.18 -39.80 -40.16
N LYS A 90 -40.19 -38.68 -39.44
CA LYS A 90 -41.29 -37.70 -39.52
C LYS A 90 -41.39 -37.07 -40.91
N ALA A 91 -40.25 -36.77 -41.54
CA ALA A 91 -40.19 -36.21 -42.89
C ALA A 91 -40.62 -37.22 -43.96
N ALA A 92 -40.19 -38.48 -43.83
CA ALA A 92 -40.55 -39.54 -44.76
C ALA A 92 -42.02 -39.98 -44.61
N HIS A 93 -42.49 -40.14 -43.37
CA HIS A 93 -43.84 -40.61 -43.09
C HIS A 93 -44.36 -40.17 -41.71
N SER A 94 -44.99 -38.99 -41.64
CA SER A 94 -45.47 -38.37 -40.39
C SER A 94 -46.40 -39.26 -39.52
N LYS A 95 -47.23 -40.09 -40.15
CA LYS A 95 -48.10 -41.04 -39.44
C LYS A 95 -47.32 -42.20 -38.82
N LEU A 96 -46.23 -42.63 -39.45
CA LEU A 96 -45.37 -43.70 -38.92
C LEU A 96 -44.65 -43.20 -37.67
N ASP A 97 -44.12 -41.97 -37.71
CA ASP A 97 -43.51 -41.31 -36.54
C ASP A 97 -44.50 -41.20 -35.36
N SER A 98 -45.76 -40.87 -35.65
CA SER A 98 -46.81 -40.78 -34.65
C SER A 98 -47.12 -42.15 -34.02
N GLN A 99 -47.19 -43.21 -34.82
CA GLN A 99 -47.42 -44.57 -34.32
C GLN A 99 -46.22 -45.09 -33.53
N LEU A 100 -44.99 -44.88 -34.00
CA LEU A 100 -43.77 -45.20 -33.26
C LEU A 100 -43.76 -44.55 -31.87
N THR A 101 -44.16 -43.28 -31.79
CA THR A 101 -44.29 -42.57 -30.50
C THR A 101 -45.31 -43.22 -29.58
N LYS A 102 -46.43 -43.70 -30.14
CA LYS A 102 -47.49 -44.36 -29.37
C LYS A 102 -46.99 -45.70 -28.84
N TYR A 103 -46.52 -46.60 -29.70
CA TYR A 103 -46.09 -47.93 -29.30
C TYR A 103 -44.84 -47.92 -28.40
N SER A 104 -43.93 -46.96 -28.58
CA SER A 104 -42.79 -46.81 -27.66
C SER A 104 -43.26 -46.44 -26.25
N LYS A 105 -44.25 -45.55 -26.14
CA LYS A 105 -44.88 -45.18 -24.84
C LYS A 105 -45.64 -46.35 -24.23
N ASP A 106 -46.41 -47.10 -25.02
CA ASP A 106 -47.15 -48.27 -24.55
C ASP A 106 -46.21 -49.35 -23.97
N ARG A 107 -44.98 -49.43 -24.48
CA ARG A 107 -43.90 -50.32 -23.98
C ARG A 107 -43.00 -49.68 -22.92
N ASN A 108 -43.28 -48.44 -22.51
CA ASN A 108 -42.49 -47.68 -21.54
C ASN A 108 -40.98 -47.57 -21.88
N ILE A 109 -40.66 -47.50 -23.18
CA ILE A 109 -39.29 -47.35 -23.69
C ILE A 109 -39.17 -46.12 -24.59
N SER A 110 -37.94 -45.63 -24.74
CA SER A 110 -37.68 -44.52 -25.67
C SER A 110 -37.93 -44.94 -27.12
N LYS A 111 -38.24 -43.97 -27.99
CA LYS A 111 -38.42 -44.23 -29.43
C LYS A 111 -37.14 -44.77 -30.05
N GLU A 112 -35.99 -44.29 -29.59
CA GLU A 112 -34.66 -44.75 -29.97
C GLU A 112 -34.48 -46.24 -29.63
N THR A 113 -34.73 -46.62 -28.37
CA THR A 113 -34.64 -48.02 -27.92
C THR A 113 -35.62 -48.92 -28.67
N TYR A 114 -36.81 -48.41 -28.98
CA TYR A 114 -37.79 -49.16 -29.76
C TYR A 114 -37.30 -49.42 -31.19
N LEU A 115 -36.68 -48.43 -31.85
CA LEU A 115 -36.08 -48.59 -33.17
C LEU A 115 -34.89 -49.56 -33.14
N GLU A 116 -34.07 -49.53 -32.09
CA GLU A 116 -32.98 -50.48 -31.88
C GLU A 116 -33.48 -51.92 -31.75
N HIS A 117 -34.58 -52.15 -31.01
CA HIS A 117 -35.24 -53.46 -30.94
C HIS A 117 -35.77 -53.94 -32.29
N LEU A 118 -36.14 -53.02 -33.19
CA LEU A 118 -36.54 -53.34 -34.56
C LEU A 118 -35.34 -53.52 -35.52
N GLY A 119 -34.10 -53.42 -35.01
CA GLY A 119 -32.87 -53.59 -35.77
C GLY A 119 -32.38 -52.33 -36.50
N PHE A 120 -32.93 -51.16 -36.20
CA PHE A 120 -32.49 -49.88 -36.77
C PHE A 120 -31.43 -49.21 -35.89
N LYS A 121 -30.38 -48.69 -36.52
CA LYS A 121 -29.28 -47.99 -35.84
C LYS A 121 -29.38 -46.49 -36.06
N LEU A 122 -29.51 -45.75 -34.95
CA LEU A 122 -29.45 -44.29 -34.97
C LEU A 122 -28.00 -43.81 -34.92
N VAL A 123 -27.41 -43.54 -36.09
CA VAL A 123 -26.09 -42.94 -36.22
C VAL A 123 -26.25 -41.43 -36.09
N LYS A 124 -26.23 -40.91 -34.86
CA LYS A 124 -26.33 -39.47 -34.60
C LYS A 124 -25.37 -38.71 -35.53
N LYS A 125 -25.90 -37.87 -36.43
CA LYS A 125 -25.10 -36.85 -37.13
C LYS A 125 -24.24 -36.16 -36.09
N SER A 126 -22.93 -36.12 -36.30
CA SER A 126 -21.99 -35.56 -35.33
C SER A 126 -22.57 -34.26 -34.80
N LYS A 127 -22.61 -34.08 -33.47
CA LYS A 127 -22.74 -32.73 -32.88
C LYS A 127 -21.88 -31.83 -33.77
N SER A 128 -22.45 -30.73 -34.26
CA SER A 128 -21.71 -29.67 -34.95
C SER A 128 -20.26 -29.69 -34.47
N LYS A 129 -19.29 -29.87 -35.38
CA LYS A 129 -17.84 -29.95 -35.06
C LYS A 129 -17.39 -28.82 -34.12
N TYR A 130 -18.18 -27.75 -34.07
CA TYR A 130 -17.97 -26.54 -33.31
C TYR A 130 -19.07 -26.31 -32.26
N ASP A 131 -18.66 -25.97 -31.05
CA ASP A 131 -19.55 -25.52 -29.99
C ASP A 131 -19.87 -24.03 -30.16
N TYR A 132 -20.83 -23.73 -31.04
CA TYR A 132 -21.25 -22.36 -31.33
C TYR A 132 -21.85 -21.63 -30.12
N VAL A 133 -22.33 -22.36 -29.09
CA VAL A 133 -22.84 -21.76 -27.85
C VAL A 133 -21.69 -21.17 -27.06
N SER A 134 -20.61 -21.94 -26.88
CA SER A 134 -19.40 -21.45 -26.21
C SER A 134 -18.70 -20.32 -26.98
N ILE A 135 -18.67 -20.40 -28.31
CA ILE A 135 -18.14 -19.31 -29.15
C ILE A 135 -18.97 -18.03 -28.98
N LYS A 136 -20.30 -18.15 -28.89
CA LYS A 136 -21.20 -17.01 -28.64
C LYS A 136 -20.93 -16.37 -27.29
N GLU A 137 -20.75 -17.18 -26.25
CA GLU A 137 -20.41 -16.71 -24.91
C GLU A 137 -19.08 -15.94 -24.91
N LEU A 138 -18.04 -16.49 -25.55
CA LEU A 138 -16.76 -15.80 -25.71
C LEU A 138 -16.91 -14.47 -26.45
N LYS A 139 -17.65 -14.45 -27.57
CA LYS A 139 -17.88 -13.23 -28.36
C LYS A 139 -18.57 -12.12 -27.55
N ASN A 140 -19.54 -12.48 -26.71
CA ASN A 140 -20.34 -11.50 -25.99
C ASN A 140 -19.64 -10.97 -24.73
N ASN A 141 -18.93 -11.83 -24.01
CA ASN A 141 -18.47 -11.54 -22.65
C ASN A 141 -16.95 -11.43 -22.52
N TYR A 142 -16.17 -11.92 -23.49
CA TYR A 142 -14.71 -11.98 -23.42
C TYR A 142 -14.04 -11.19 -24.56
N ASN A 143 -12.73 -10.97 -24.46
CA ASN A 143 -11.90 -10.25 -25.44
C ASN A 143 -11.62 -11.09 -26.70
N PHE A 144 -12.67 -11.67 -27.26
CA PHE A 144 -12.61 -12.68 -28.30
C PHE A 144 -12.47 -12.08 -29.70
N ASN A 145 -11.48 -12.57 -30.47
CA ASN A 145 -11.31 -12.19 -31.87
C ASN A 145 -11.93 -13.25 -32.81
N LEU A 146 -13.12 -12.94 -33.34
CA LEU A 146 -13.86 -13.81 -34.26
C LEU A 146 -13.10 -14.14 -35.54
N ALA A 147 -12.32 -13.19 -36.09
CA ALA A 147 -11.59 -13.41 -37.34
C ALA A 147 -10.46 -14.42 -37.15
N LYS A 148 -9.71 -14.30 -36.04
CA LYS A 148 -8.62 -15.23 -35.68
C LYS A 148 -9.15 -16.65 -35.53
N HIS A 149 -10.29 -16.80 -34.85
CA HIS A 149 -10.92 -18.11 -34.72
C HIS A 149 -11.46 -18.66 -36.02
N ALA A 150 -12.22 -17.87 -36.80
CA ALA A 150 -12.74 -18.33 -38.08
C ALA A 150 -11.62 -18.91 -38.97
N LYS A 151 -10.45 -18.26 -38.98
CA LYS A 151 -9.23 -18.76 -39.64
C LYS A 151 -8.76 -20.11 -39.07
N ALA A 152 -8.70 -20.26 -37.74
CA ALA A 152 -8.33 -21.52 -37.09
C ALA A 152 -9.30 -22.69 -37.36
N PHE A 153 -10.54 -22.36 -37.73
CA PHE A 153 -11.60 -23.30 -38.11
C PHE A 153 -11.71 -23.53 -39.62
N GLY A 154 -10.93 -22.81 -40.45
CA GLY A 154 -10.99 -22.93 -41.91
C GLY A 154 -12.30 -22.43 -42.53
N ILE A 155 -13.03 -21.53 -41.86
CA ILE A 155 -14.28 -20.96 -42.37
C ILE A 155 -14.23 -19.44 -42.44
N SER A 156 -15.09 -18.83 -43.27
CA SER A 156 -15.15 -17.36 -43.34
C SER A 156 -15.71 -16.76 -42.05
N ARG A 157 -15.25 -15.54 -41.73
CA ARG A 157 -15.77 -14.77 -40.58
C ARG A 157 -17.28 -14.58 -40.66
N GLN A 158 -17.83 -14.35 -41.85
CA GLN A 158 -19.28 -14.17 -42.05
C GLN A 158 -20.04 -15.48 -41.79
N ALA A 159 -19.53 -16.62 -42.30
CA ALA A 159 -20.14 -17.93 -42.08
C ALA A 159 -20.19 -18.29 -40.58
N MET A 160 -19.08 -18.03 -39.86
CA MET A 160 -19.05 -18.23 -38.41
C MET A 160 -20.03 -17.30 -37.68
N ASN A 161 -20.08 -16.02 -38.06
CA ASN A 161 -20.97 -15.05 -37.43
C ASN A 161 -22.44 -15.42 -37.64
N ALA A 162 -22.82 -15.89 -38.83
CA ALA A 162 -24.18 -16.33 -39.14
C ALA A 162 -24.62 -17.50 -38.22
N LYS A 163 -23.74 -18.47 -37.98
CA LYS A 163 -24.01 -19.61 -37.07
C LYS A 163 -24.15 -19.19 -35.60
N ILE A 164 -23.43 -18.16 -35.15
CA ILE A 164 -23.50 -17.63 -33.77
C ILE A 164 -24.81 -16.85 -33.52
N ILE A 165 -25.28 -16.11 -34.53
CA ILE A 165 -26.47 -15.27 -34.44
C ILE A 165 -27.77 -16.09 -34.47
N ASP A 166 -27.72 -17.31 -35.02
CA ASP A 166 -28.86 -18.22 -35.10
C ASP A 166 -29.57 -18.39 -33.74
N LYS A 167 -30.86 -18.02 -33.70
CA LYS A 167 -31.71 -18.00 -32.50
C LYS A 167 -31.95 -19.40 -31.92
N SER A 168 -31.78 -20.46 -32.72
CA SER A 168 -31.97 -21.86 -32.29
C SER A 168 -30.99 -22.29 -31.17
N PHE A 169 -29.85 -21.61 -31.01
CA PHE A 169 -28.86 -21.90 -29.98
C PHE A 169 -29.11 -21.16 -28.65
N GLY A 170 -30.05 -20.20 -28.59
CA GLY A 170 -30.26 -19.33 -27.43
C GLY A 170 -30.72 -20.01 -26.13
N LYS A 171 -31.21 -21.26 -26.20
CA LYS A 171 -31.65 -22.03 -25.02
C LYS A 171 -30.59 -23.00 -24.46
N ARG A 172 -29.48 -23.22 -25.16
CA ARG A 172 -28.44 -24.16 -24.73
C ARG A 172 -27.42 -23.42 -23.86
N LYS A 173 -27.06 -23.99 -22.70
CA LYS A 173 -25.93 -23.52 -21.89
C LYS A 173 -24.64 -24.13 -22.42
N ALA A 174 -23.53 -23.38 -22.33
CA ALA A 174 -22.21 -23.93 -22.63
C ALA A 174 -21.95 -25.16 -21.76
N GLU A 175 -21.40 -26.23 -22.33
CA GLU A 175 -21.03 -27.42 -21.57
C GLU A 175 -19.87 -27.06 -20.63
N ILE A 176 -20.01 -27.41 -19.35
CA ILE A 176 -18.92 -27.31 -18.38
C ILE A 176 -17.93 -28.43 -18.70
N ARG A 177 -16.70 -28.08 -19.04
CA ARG A 177 -15.63 -29.04 -19.34
C ARG A 177 -14.48 -28.85 -18.36
N GLU A 178 -13.98 -29.97 -17.84
CA GLU A 178 -12.84 -29.97 -16.92
C GLU A 178 -11.51 -29.85 -17.66
N VAL A 179 -10.50 -29.29 -16.97
CA VAL A 179 -9.13 -29.19 -17.47
C VAL A 179 -8.42 -30.54 -17.26
N LYS A 180 -7.97 -31.19 -18.34
CA LYS A 180 -7.21 -32.45 -18.20
C LYS A 180 -5.80 -32.17 -17.66
N HIS A 181 -5.20 -33.16 -16.98
CA HIS A 181 -3.87 -33.01 -16.39
C HIS A 181 -2.78 -32.58 -17.41
N LYS A 182 -2.83 -33.10 -18.65
CA LYS A 182 -1.94 -32.67 -19.74
C LYS A 182 -2.07 -31.19 -20.11
N HIS A 183 -3.28 -30.62 -20.02
CA HIS A 183 -3.56 -29.22 -20.34
C HIS A 183 -3.03 -28.29 -19.26
N LYS A 184 -3.07 -28.72 -18.01
CA LYS A 184 -2.53 -27.94 -16.88
C LYS A 184 -1.05 -27.62 -17.06
N LYS A 185 -0.23 -28.59 -17.51
CA LYS A 185 1.20 -28.37 -17.81
C LYS A 185 1.41 -27.32 -18.91
N LEU A 186 0.60 -27.37 -19.97
CA LEU A 186 0.66 -26.40 -21.06
C LEU A 186 0.21 -25.01 -20.64
N ILE A 187 -0.82 -24.91 -19.79
CA ILE A 187 -1.27 -23.64 -19.21
C ILE A 187 -0.16 -23.01 -18.36
N ILE A 188 0.50 -23.80 -17.50
CA ILE A 188 1.65 -23.32 -16.70
C ILE A 188 2.76 -22.79 -17.62
N LYS A 189 3.14 -23.58 -18.64
CA LYS A 189 4.16 -23.16 -19.61
C LYS A 189 3.78 -21.85 -20.33
N MET A 190 2.51 -21.69 -20.69
CA MET A 190 2.01 -20.49 -21.34
C MET A 190 2.06 -19.27 -20.43
N VAL A 191 1.67 -19.44 -19.15
CA VAL A 191 1.77 -18.40 -18.11
C VAL A 191 3.23 -18.01 -17.87
N ASP A 192 4.14 -18.99 -17.80
CA ASP A 192 5.57 -18.75 -17.64
C ASP A 192 6.18 -17.99 -18.83
N SER A 193 5.68 -18.25 -20.04
CA SER A 193 6.06 -17.49 -21.23
C SER A 193 5.38 -16.12 -21.34
N LEU A 194 4.40 -15.83 -20.48
CA LEU A 194 3.58 -14.62 -20.52
C LEU A 194 3.01 -14.36 -21.92
N THR A 195 2.30 -15.36 -22.47
CA THR A 195 1.58 -15.26 -23.75
C THR A 195 0.09 -15.59 -23.55
N ASN A 196 -0.77 -15.07 -24.43
CA ASN A 196 -2.18 -15.45 -24.45
C ASN A 196 -2.49 -16.66 -25.34
N GLU A 197 -1.53 -17.10 -26.13
CA GLU A 197 -1.63 -18.25 -27.04
C GLU A 197 -0.33 -19.07 -26.99
N LEU A 198 -0.49 -20.39 -26.99
CA LEU A 198 0.61 -21.35 -27.08
C LEU A 198 0.22 -22.47 -28.05
N SER A 199 1.10 -22.75 -29.00
CA SER A 199 0.99 -23.90 -29.92
C SER A 199 2.07 -24.92 -29.59
N ASN A 200 1.69 -26.18 -29.49
CA ASN A 200 2.59 -27.30 -29.19
C ASN A 200 2.84 -28.17 -30.44
N SER A 201 3.90 -28.97 -30.43
CA SER A 201 4.35 -29.76 -31.60
C SER A 201 3.36 -30.82 -32.06
N ASP A 202 2.46 -31.27 -31.17
CA ASP A 202 1.36 -32.18 -31.45
C ASP A 202 0.15 -31.50 -32.11
N GLY A 203 0.26 -30.21 -32.43
CA GLY A 203 -0.82 -29.41 -32.99
C GLY A 203 -1.85 -28.92 -31.96
N THR A 204 -1.60 -29.14 -30.66
CA THR A 204 -2.43 -28.60 -29.59
C THR A 204 -2.25 -27.08 -29.49
N VAL A 205 -3.36 -26.33 -29.49
CA VAL A 205 -3.35 -24.87 -29.31
C VAL A 205 -4.16 -24.51 -28.08
N ILE A 206 -3.57 -23.72 -27.18
CA ILE A 206 -4.25 -23.16 -26.00
C ILE A 206 -4.33 -21.65 -26.15
N HIS A 207 -5.47 -21.07 -25.80
CA HIS A 207 -5.66 -19.63 -25.73
C HIS A 207 -6.41 -19.23 -24.45
N ILE A 208 -6.00 -18.13 -23.82
CA ILE A 208 -6.73 -17.55 -22.68
C ILE A 208 -7.42 -16.26 -23.09
N TYR A 209 -8.70 -16.17 -22.77
CA TYR A 209 -9.54 -15.00 -22.99
C TYR A 209 -9.84 -14.33 -21.65
N LYS A 210 -9.66 -13.01 -21.61
CA LYS A 210 -10.05 -12.15 -20.51
C LYS A 210 -11.52 -11.76 -20.66
N HIS A 211 -12.28 -11.78 -19.57
CA HIS A 211 -13.65 -11.28 -19.55
C HIS A 211 -13.67 -9.74 -19.61
N ASN A 212 -14.56 -9.17 -20.42
CA ASN A 212 -14.63 -7.74 -20.68
C ASN A 212 -15.06 -6.87 -19.47
N LYS A 213 -15.77 -7.45 -18.48
CA LYS A 213 -16.37 -6.71 -17.35
C LYS A 213 -16.02 -7.28 -15.97
N LYS A 214 -15.62 -8.56 -15.90
CA LYS A 214 -15.37 -9.28 -14.64
C LYS A 214 -13.92 -9.69 -14.60
N GLU A 215 -13.34 -9.82 -13.41
CA GLU A 215 -12.02 -10.43 -13.21
C GLU A 215 -12.10 -11.96 -13.36
N LYS A 216 -12.42 -12.41 -14.59
CA LYS A 216 -12.56 -13.82 -14.96
C LYS A 216 -11.86 -14.07 -16.28
N ASN A 217 -11.40 -15.31 -16.44
CA ASN A 217 -10.78 -15.79 -17.66
C ASN A 217 -11.57 -16.99 -18.22
N ALA A 218 -11.42 -17.26 -19.50
CA ALA A 218 -11.87 -18.48 -20.16
C ALA A 218 -10.70 -19.10 -20.93
N ILE A 219 -10.65 -20.42 -21.00
CA ILE A 219 -9.58 -21.16 -21.68
C ILE A 219 -10.17 -21.87 -22.89
N PHE A 220 -9.54 -21.68 -24.04
CA PHE A 220 -9.80 -22.44 -25.25
C PHE A 220 -8.66 -23.43 -25.48
N ILE A 221 -9.01 -24.67 -25.84
CA ILE A 221 -8.05 -25.72 -26.17
C ILE A 221 -8.50 -26.40 -27.46
N LYS A 222 -7.64 -26.40 -28.47
CA LYS A 222 -7.79 -27.15 -29.71
C LYS A 222 -6.83 -28.34 -29.72
N GLU A 223 -7.33 -29.54 -29.93
CA GLU A 223 -6.53 -30.75 -30.15
C GLU A 223 -7.01 -31.45 -31.41
N GLY A 224 -6.25 -31.32 -32.50
CA GLY A 224 -6.68 -31.79 -33.83
C GLY A 224 -8.01 -31.15 -34.27
N GLU A 225 -9.06 -31.97 -34.37
CA GLU A 225 -10.41 -31.53 -34.72
C GLU A 225 -11.28 -31.14 -33.50
N THR A 226 -10.81 -31.45 -32.30
CA THR A 226 -11.57 -31.24 -31.06
C THR A 226 -11.34 -29.84 -30.50
N HIS A 227 -12.42 -29.22 -30.02
CA HIS A 227 -12.43 -27.87 -29.46
C HIS A 227 -13.09 -27.88 -28.10
N ASN A 228 -12.36 -27.45 -27.08
CA ASN A 228 -12.82 -27.34 -25.71
C ASN A 228 -12.80 -25.88 -25.26
N TYR A 229 -13.87 -25.49 -24.56
CA TYR A 229 -14.05 -24.17 -23.98
C TYR A 229 -14.31 -24.36 -22.48
N ILE A 230 -13.47 -23.76 -21.65
CA ILE A 230 -13.51 -23.89 -20.19
C ILE A 230 -13.79 -22.51 -19.62
N PHE A 231 -14.97 -22.35 -19.04
CA PHE A 231 -15.41 -21.11 -18.38
C PHE A 231 -15.35 -21.19 -16.86
N ASP A 232 -15.38 -22.40 -16.31
CA ASP A 232 -15.20 -22.67 -14.88
C ASP A 232 -13.79 -23.20 -14.67
N ILE A 233 -12.86 -22.27 -14.41
CA ILE A 233 -11.44 -22.57 -14.29
C ILE A 233 -11.17 -23.09 -12.86
N PRO A 234 -10.51 -24.25 -12.71
CA PRO A 234 -10.08 -24.78 -11.41
C PRO A 234 -9.35 -23.73 -10.55
N SER A 235 -9.54 -23.78 -9.24
CA SER A 235 -9.06 -22.74 -8.30
C SER A 235 -7.55 -22.51 -8.36
N ASP A 236 -6.77 -23.58 -8.49
CA ASP A 236 -5.32 -23.57 -8.64
C ASP A 236 -4.86 -22.84 -9.91
N ILE A 237 -5.50 -23.11 -11.05
CA ILE A 237 -5.22 -22.42 -12.31
C ILE A 237 -5.69 -20.96 -12.21
N ASN A 238 -6.83 -20.70 -11.57
CA ASN A 238 -7.32 -19.34 -11.42
C ASN A 238 -6.38 -18.47 -10.57
N ILE A 239 -5.81 -19.02 -9.49
CA ILE A 239 -4.75 -18.37 -8.69
C ILE A 239 -3.52 -18.09 -9.56
N LEU A 240 -3.07 -19.07 -10.34
CA LEU A 240 -1.93 -18.90 -11.26
C LEU A 240 -2.16 -17.75 -12.25
N LEU A 241 -3.35 -17.69 -12.87
CA LEU A 241 -3.70 -16.63 -13.82
C LEU A 241 -3.81 -15.25 -13.17
N LYS A 242 -4.36 -15.18 -11.96
CA LYS A 242 -4.45 -13.92 -11.19
C LYS A 242 -3.07 -13.41 -10.79
N ASN A 243 -2.18 -14.29 -10.33
CA ASN A 243 -0.81 -13.91 -9.96
C ASN A 243 -0.02 -13.39 -11.17
N ALA A 244 -0.37 -13.84 -12.38
CA ALA A 244 0.19 -13.35 -13.64
C ALA A 244 -0.64 -12.23 -14.31
N TYR A 245 -1.64 -11.67 -13.61
CA TYR A 245 -2.48 -10.56 -14.06
C TYR A 245 -3.25 -10.78 -15.37
N TYR A 246 -3.58 -12.02 -15.73
CA TYR A 246 -4.33 -12.33 -16.98
C TYR A 246 -5.73 -11.70 -17.03
N ASP A 247 -6.31 -11.40 -15.86
CA ASP A 247 -7.55 -10.62 -15.71
C ASP A 247 -7.39 -9.13 -16.11
N ARG A 248 -6.16 -8.63 -16.17
CA ARG A 248 -5.82 -7.23 -16.52
C ARG A 248 -5.22 -7.09 -17.91
N LEU A 249 -4.35 -8.01 -18.30
CA LEU A 249 -3.60 -7.98 -19.56
C LEU A 249 -4.47 -7.82 -20.82
N LYS A 250 -4.08 -6.89 -21.68
CA LYS A 250 -4.60 -6.67 -23.03
C LYS A 250 -3.69 -7.33 -24.06
N ASN A 251 -4.16 -7.47 -25.29
CA ASN A 251 -3.38 -8.10 -26.36
C ASN A 251 -2.04 -7.40 -26.63
N ASP A 252 -2.00 -6.06 -26.56
CA ASP A 252 -0.77 -5.29 -26.77
C ASP A 252 0.22 -5.43 -25.61
N ASP A 253 -0.27 -5.71 -24.41
CA ASP A 253 0.57 -5.84 -23.21
C ASP A 253 1.51 -7.05 -23.34
N TYR A 254 1.05 -8.19 -23.88
CA TYR A 254 1.91 -9.36 -24.11
C TYR A 254 3.12 -9.04 -25.01
N ASN A 255 2.89 -8.26 -26.09
CA ASN A 255 3.95 -7.84 -26.99
C ASN A 255 4.93 -6.88 -26.29
N ASN A 256 4.41 -5.95 -25.49
CA ASN A 256 5.24 -4.99 -24.76
C ASN A 256 6.05 -5.68 -23.64
N ILE A 257 5.45 -6.63 -22.91
CA ILE A 257 6.13 -7.47 -21.93
C ILE A 257 7.28 -8.25 -22.58
N ALA A 258 7.07 -8.84 -23.77
CA ALA A 258 8.12 -9.54 -24.49
C ALA A 258 9.29 -8.60 -24.86
N LYS A 259 9.00 -7.36 -25.28
CA LYS A 259 10.03 -6.33 -25.54
C LYS A 259 10.79 -5.96 -24.28
N VAL A 260 10.08 -5.71 -23.17
CA VAL A 260 10.69 -5.38 -21.86
C VAL A 260 11.55 -6.53 -21.36
N LYS A 261 11.08 -7.77 -21.44
CA LYS A 261 11.83 -8.97 -21.06
C LYS A 261 13.12 -9.10 -21.87
N LYS A 262 13.06 -8.86 -23.18
CA LYS A 262 14.25 -8.86 -24.05
C LYS A 262 15.23 -7.75 -23.69
N LEU A 263 14.73 -6.54 -23.44
CA LEU A 263 15.53 -5.39 -23.02
C LEU A 263 16.29 -5.68 -21.72
N LEU A 264 15.57 -6.17 -20.70
CA LEU A 264 16.15 -6.41 -19.36
C LEU A 264 17.09 -7.60 -19.31
N LYS A 265 16.94 -8.57 -20.23
CA LYS A 265 17.90 -9.67 -20.37
C LYS A 265 19.32 -9.16 -20.65
N ASN A 266 19.47 -8.02 -21.34
CA ASN A 266 20.79 -7.42 -21.59
C ASN A 266 21.48 -6.93 -20.31
N TYR A 267 20.77 -6.91 -19.18
CA TYR A 267 21.25 -6.43 -17.89
C TYR A 267 21.09 -7.50 -16.80
N GLU A 268 20.96 -8.79 -17.15
CA GLU A 268 20.60 -9.87 -16.21
C GLU A 268 21.57 -10.03 -15.03
N GLU A 269 22.83 -9.59 -15.18
CA GLU A 269 23.86 -9.60 -14.13
C GLU A 269 23.68 -8.50 -13.07
N TYR A 270 22.83 -7.51 -13.33
CA TYR A 270 22.65 -6.34 -12.47
C TYR A 270 21.31 -6.40 -11.74
N SER A 271 21.33 -6.21 -10.43
CA SER A 271 20.12 -6.10 -9.61
C SER A 271 19.47 -4.71 -9.70
N ASN A 272 20.26 -3.66 -9.93
CA ASN A 272 19.80 -2.27 -10.08
C ASN A 272 20.22 -1.74 -11.46
N ILE A 273 19.26 -1.21 -12.23
CA ILE A 273 19.49 -0.79 -13.63
C ILE A 273 18.98 0.63 -13.85
N ASP A 274 19.87 1.50 -14.33
CA ASP A 274 19.53 2.80 -14.89
C ASP A 274 19.30 2.68 -16.40
N LEU A 275 18.04 2.72 -16.85
CA LEU A 275 17.68 2.59 -18.27
C LEU A 275 17.60 3.94 -19.00
N PRO A 276 18.10 4.07 -20.24
CA PRO A 276 17.89 5.25 -21.09
C PRO A 276 16.43 5.71 -21.10
N SER A 277 16.19 7.02 -21.28
CA SER A 277 14.83 7.60 -21.21
C SER A 277 13.78 6.88 -22.05
N ASP A 278 14.10 6.44 -23.27
CA ASP A 278 13.16 5.73 -24.14
C ASP A 278 12.85 4.31 -23.64
N ASP A 279 13.88 3.60 -23.18
CA ASP A 279 13.76 2.26 -22.59
C ASP A 279 12.99 2.29 -21.28
N PHE A 280 13.29 3.26 -20.41
CA PHE A 280 12.54 3.47 -19.17
C PHE A 280 11.07 3.82 -19.47
N ARG A 281 10.81 4.65 -20.49
CA ARG A 281 9.45 4.99 -20.92
C ARG A 281 8.69 3.77 -21.42
N LEU A 282 9.35 2.83 -22.11
CA LEU A 282 8.75 1.56 -22.52
C LEU A 282 8.35 0.72 -21.30
N VAL A 283 9.25 0.57 -20.32
CA VAL A 283 8.97 -0.17 -19.07
C VAL A 283 7.81 0.47 -18.31
N LYS A 284 7.87 1.78 -18.09
CA LYS A 284 6.85 2.55 -17.37
C LYS A 284 5.48 2.44 -18.03
N LYS A 285 5.39 2.70 -19.35
CA LYS A 285 4.13 2.57 -20.10
C LYS A 285 3.56 1.15 -20.05
N THR A 286 4.42 0.14 -20.07
CA THR A 286 3.99 -1.27 -19.98
C THR A 286 3.36 -1.54 -18.61
N ALA A 287 4.02 -1.13 -17.52
CA ALA A 287 3.48 -1.28 -16.16
C ALA A 287 2.14 -0.53 -15.97
N GLU A 288 2.08 0.72 -16.44
CA GLU A 288 0.87 1.56 -16.39
C GLU A 288 -0.31 0.96 -17.17
N SER A 289 -0.06 0.40 -18.37
CA SER A 289 -1.11 -0.21 -19.20
C SER A 289 -1.80 -1.40 -18.51
N ILE A 290 -1.03 -2.15 -17.70
CA ILE A 290 -1.48 -3.31 -16.93
C ILE A 290 -2.11 -2.87 -15.58
N GLY A 291 -1.73 -1.68 -15.09
CA GLY A 291 -2.16 -1.16 -13.79
C GLY A 291 -1.37 -1.76 -12.62
N ILE A 292 -0.05 -1.91 -12.78
CA ILE A 292 0.87 -2.41 -11.75
C ILE A 292 2.09 -1.48 -11.60
N SER A 293 2.84 -1.64 -10.52
CA SER A 293 4.13 -0.95 -10.34
C SER A 293 5.22 -1.54 -11.22
N ILE A 294 6.30 -0.79 -11.46
CA ILE A 294 7.48 -1.29 -12.19
C ILE A 294 8.09 -2.50 -11.47
N ASP A 295 8.16 -2.49 -10.15
CA ASP A 295 8.63 -3.62 -9.33
C ASP A 295 7.77 -4.89 -9.52
N ASN A 296 6.45 -4.75 -9.57
CA ASN A 296 5.57 -5.89 -9.86
C ASN A 296 5.72 -6.38 -11.30
N LEU A 297 6.03 -5.49 -12.25
CA LEU A 297 6.35 -5.88 -13.62
C LEU A 297 7.66 -6.68 -13.69
N THR A 298 8.71 -6.29 -12.96
CA THR A 298 9.99 -7.02 -12.94
C THR A 298 9.89 -8.38 -12.23
N LYS A 299 9.03 -8.48 -11.21
CA LYS A 299 8.64 -9.76 -10.60
C LYS A 299 7.86 -10.64 -11.57
N LEU A 300 6.91 -10.08 -12.32
CA LEU A 300 6.10 -10.81 -13.30
C LEU A 300 6.97 -11.48 -14.38
N ILE A 301 7.96 -10.76 -14.90
CA ILE A 301 8.92 -11.26 -15.90
C ILE A 301 10.05 -12.12 -15.30
N LYS A 302 10.07 -12.27 -13.97
CA LYS A 302 11.03 -13.06 -13.18
C LYS A 302 12.48 -12.56 -13.25
N THR A 303 12.69 -11.24 -13.36
CA THR A 303 14.04 -10.65 -13.26
C THR A 303 14.34 -10.13 -11.86
N ASN A 304 13.32 -9.68 -11.11
CA ASN A 304 13.48 -9.08 -9.77
C ASN A 304 14.45 -7.89 -9.72
N GLN A 305 14.60 -7.18 -10.84
CA GLN A 305 15.50 -6.03 -10.95
C GLN A 305 14.79 -4.74 -10.51
N VAL A 306 15.55 -3.84 -9.90
CA VAL A 306 15.13 -2.48 -9.59
C VAL A 306 15.48 -1.57 -10.77
N ILE A 307 14.49 -0.88 -11.32
CA ILE A 307 14.66 -0.08 -12.54
C ILE A 307 14.44 1.40 -12.23
N SER A 308 15.41 2.22 -12.62
CA SER A 308 15.38 3.68 -12.58
C SER A 308 15.63 4.26 -13.97
N GLN A 309 15.23 5.52 -14.17
CA GLN A 309 15.52 6.24 -15.41
C GLN A 309 16.96 6.74 -15.37
N LYS A 310 17.77 6.31 -16.34
CA LYS A 310 19.06 6.91 -16.68
C LYS A 310 18.80 8.34 -17.11
N ASP A 311 19.23 9.25 -16.26
CA ASP A 311 19.17 10.67 -16.58
C ASP A 311 20.31 11.01 -17.54
N ASN A 312 20.01 11.35 -18.79
CA ASN A 312 21.02 11.73 -19.80
C ASN A 312 21.74 13.05 -19.48
N ARG A 313 21.45 13.68 -18.33
CA ARG A 313 22.25 14.76 -17.74
C ARG A 313 23.31 14.24 -16.77
N THR A 314 23.51 12.92 -16.70
CA THR A 314 24.39 12.31 -15.71
C THR A 314 25.68 11.85 -16.33
N ASN A 315 26.75 12.30 -15.68
CA ASN A 315 28.12 11.99 -16.01
C ASN A 315 28.36 10.47 -16.07
N SER A 316 29.19 10.00 -17.02
CA SER A 316 29.66 8.60 -17.06
C SER A 316 30.38 8.22 -15.76
N LYS A 317 30.63 6.92 -15.51
CA LYS A 317 31.36 6.49 -14.31
C LYS A 317 32.73 7.18 -14.22
N GLU A 318 33.40 7.31 -15.36
CA GLU A 318 34.70 7.97 -15.53
C GLU A 318 34.57 9.47 -15.31
N GLU A 319 33.51 10.10 -15.81
CA GLU A 319 33.26 11.53 -15.59
C GLU A 319 32.90 11.85 -14.14
N ILE A 320 32.19 10.95 -13.43
CA ILE A 320 31.93 11.08 -12.00
C ILE A 320 33.23 10.99 -11.23
N ILE A 321 34.11 10.04 -11.56
CA ILE A 321 35.44 9.92 -10.96
C ILE A 321 36.24 11.21 -11.19
N LEU A 322 36.27 11.74 -12.42
CA LEU A 322 36.94 13.01 -12.73
C LEU A 322 36.36 14.22 -11.98
N ILE A 323 35.06 14.20 -11.65
CA ILE A 323 34.45 15.24 -10.80
C ILE A 323 34.86 15.05 -9.34
N LEU A 324 34.85 13.82 -8.82
CA LEU A 324 35.23 13.51 -7.44
C LEU A 324 36.72 13.79 -7.17
N GLU A 325 37.61 13.50 -8.13
CA GLU A 325 39.05 13.77 -8.05
C GLU A 325 39.36 15.27 -7.87
N LYS A 326 38.55 16.16 -8.45
CA LYS A 326 38.67 17.61 -8.26
C LYS A 326 38.36 18.08 -6.83
N PHE A 327 37.68 17.23 -6.07
CA PHE A 327 37.19 17.48 -4.72
C PHE A 327 37.86 16.57 -3.67
N LEU A 328 38.95 15.90 -4.05
CA LEU A 328 39.75 15.05 -3.20
C LEU A 328 40.56 15.90 -2.22
N LEU A 329 40.58 15.49 -0.94
CA LEU A 329 41.36 16.13 0.11
C LEU A 329 42.81 15.66 0.09
N ALA A 330 43.66 16.33 0.87
CA ALA A 330 45.11 16.07 0.91
C ALA A 330 45.47 14.63 1.34
N ASP A 331 44.53 13.88 1.93
CA ASP A 331 44.71 12.47 2.28
C ASP A 331 44.57 11.51 1.08
N GLY A 332 44.18 12.02 -0.10
CA GLY A 332 44.10 11.26 -1.35
C GLY A 332 42.97 10.24 -1.40
N VAL A 333 42.10 10.18 -0.39
CA VAL A 333 41.04 9.16 -0.26
C VAL A 333 39.69 9.77 0.09
N THR A 334 39.69 10.93 0.76
CA THR A 334 38.46 11.59 1.19
C THR A 334 38.02 12.65 0.20
N VAL A 335 36.75 12.64 -0.20
CA VAL A 335 36.13 13.62 -1.09
C VAL A 335 35.16 14.49 -0.29
N SER A 336 35.24 15.80 -0.52
CA SER A 336 34.32 16.77 0.07
C SER A 336 33.63 17.61 -0.98
N LEU A 337 32.31 17.68 -0.92
CA LEU A 337 31.50 18.35 -1.94
C LEU A 337 31.03 19.74 -1.50
N PRO A 338 31.60 20.82 -2.05
CA PRO A 338 31.11 22.20 -1.94
C PRO A 338 29.61 22.41 -2.05
N SER A 339 28.98 23.24 -1.22
CA SER A 339 27.54 23.53 -1.26
C SER A 339 27.15 24.37 -2.48
N GLU A 340 27.97 25.36 -2.86
CA GLU A 340 27.65 26.29 -3.95
C GLU A 340 28.19 25.86 -5.32
N ASN A 341 28.99 24.80 -5.38
CA ASN A 341 29.57 24.36 -6.66
C ASN A 341 28.58 23.54 -7.50
N ASN A 342 28.40 23.95 -8.75
CA ASN A 342 27.51 23.28 -9.71
C ASN A 342 27.87 21.80 -9.97
N GLN A 343 29.14 21.43 -9.98
CA GLN A 343 29.57 20.04 -10.18
C GLN A 343 29.32 19.19 -8.92
N ALA A 344 29.52 19.76 -7.73
CA ALA A 344 29.18 19.10 -6.47
C ALA A 344 27.65 18.92 -6.30
N GLN A 345 26.86 19.92 -6.74
CA GLN A 345 25.41 19.85 -6.79
C GLN A 345 24.92 18.71 -7.70
N THR A 346 25.57 18.52 -8.84
CA THR A 346 25.28 17.41 -9.78
C THR A 346 25.49 16.05 -9.11
N ILE A 347 26.57 15.86 -8.34
CA ILE A 347 26.83 14.62 -7.60
C ILE A 347 25.76 14.37 -6.53
N ARG A 348 25.36 15.42 -5.78
CA ARG A 348 24.28 15.31 -4.77
C ARG A 348 22.93 14.94 -5.39
N GLN A 349 22.56 15.57 -6.50
CA GLN A 349 21.34 15.24 -7.23
C GLN A 349 21.40 13.81 -7.78
N ARG A 350 22.57 13.34 -8.21
CA ARG A 350 22.75 11.98 -8.71
C ARG A 350 22.56 10.93 -7.61
N ALA A 351 23.18 11.13 -6.44
CA ALA A 351 22.98 10.29 -5.27
C ALA A 351 21.49 10.19 -4.90
N SER A 352 20.82 11.35 -4.81
CA SER A 352 19.38 11.44 -4.51
C SER A 352 18.50 10.70 -5.53
N ARG A 353 18.77 10.83 -6.83
CA ARG A 353 18.03 10.13 -7.89
C ARG A 353 18.21 8.62 -7.89
N GLN A 354 19.32 8.13 -7.35
CA GLN A 354 19.57 6.69 -7.14
C GLN A 354 19.06 6.20 -5.79
N GLY A 355 18.39 7.05 -5.01
CA GLY A 355 17.89 6.70 -3.67
C GLY A 355 19.02 6.48 -2.65
N LEU A 356 20.24 6.94 -2.95
CA LEU A 356 21.41 6.79 -2.09
C LEU A 356 21.69 8.08 -1.32
N SER A 357 22.25 7.94 -0.12
CA SER A 357 22.87 9.07 0.56
C SER A 357 24.11 9.51 -0.22
N VAL A 358 24.47 10.79 -0.15
CA VAL A 358 25.68 11.33 -0.81
C VAL A 358 26.94 10.57 -0.36
N GLN A 359 26.97 10.20 0.93
CA GLN A 359 28.03 9.38 1.50
C GLN A 359 28.14 8.02 0.81
N THR A 360 27.04 7.26 0.82
CA THR A 360 26.98 5.91 0.25
C THR A 360 27.27 5.93 -1.25
N PHE A 361 26.83 6.99 -1.95
CA PHE A 361 27.12 7.18 -3.36
C PHE A 361 28.63 7.34 -3.59
N ILE A 362 29.32 8.21 -2.87
CA ILE A 362 30.77 8.45 -3.04
C ILE A 362 31.61 7.22 -2.63
N GLU A 363 31.21 6.53 -1.56
CA GLU A 363 31.83 5.28 -1.11
C GLU A 363 31.74 4.18 -2.18
N SER A 364 30.68 4.15 -2.99
CA SER A 364 30.55 3.19 -4.09
C SER A 364 31.58 3.39 -5.22
N TYR A 365 32.25 4.54 -5.28
CA TYR A 365 33.34 4.84 -6.22
C TYR A 365 34.73 4.67 -5.58
N GLY A 366 34.82 4.18 -4.34
CA GLY A 366 36.08 3.91 -3.65
C GLY A 366 36.65 5.07 -2.83
N TYR A 367 35.87 6.14 -2.63
CA TYR A 367 36.28 7.33 -1.87
C TYR A 367 35.55 7.42 -0.53
N LYS A 368 36.15 8.03 0.49
CA LYS A 368 35.45 8.38 1.73
C LYS A 368 34.73 9.70 1.56
N TYR A 369 33.47 9.81 1.97
CA TYR A 369 32.79 11.10 1.96
C TYR A 369 32.97 11.82 3.28
N SER A 370 33.49 13.04 3.22
CA SER A 370 33.41 13.99 4.32
C SER A 370 32.48 15.12 3.93
N ARG A 371 31.49 15.38 4.77
CA ARG A 371 30.71 16.62 4.70
C ARG A 371 31.57 17.71 5.32
N LEU A 372 32.61 18.19 4.62
CA LEU A 372 33.16 19.49 5.00
C LEU A 372 32.06 20.48 4.65
N ASN A 373 31.41 21.04 5.67
CA ASN A 373 30.58 22.21 5.45
C ASN A 373 31.52 23.25 4.83
N GLU A 374 31.30 23.66 3.59
CA GLU A 374 32.10 24.73 2.98
C GLU A 374 31.98 26.02 3.79
N GLU A 375 30.81 26.26 4.36
CA GLU A 375 30.59 27.29 5.39
C GLU A 375 31.53 27.11 6.57
N ASP A 376 31.84 25.88 7.00
CA ASP A 376 32.80 25.67 8.09
C ASP A 376 34.23 25.89 7.67
N ASN A 377 34.67 25.61 6.45
CA ASN A 377 36.07 25.86 6.07
C ASN A 377 36.33 27.34 5.79
N VAL A 378 35.41 28.05 5.15
CA VAL A 378 35.50 29.51 4.96
C VAL A 378 35.42 30.21 6.32
N TYR A 379 34.42 29.88 7.14
CA TYR A 379 34.29 30.42 8.50
C TYR A 379 35.46 30.05 9.40
N VAL A 380 35.95 28.80 9.38
CA VAL A 380 37.12 28.39 10.19
C VAL A 380 38.38 29.11 9.71
N SER A 381 38.52 29.37 8.41
CA SER A 381 39.63 30.17 7.88
C SER A 381 39.55 31.64 8.34
N GLU A 382 38.38 32.26 8.22
CA GLU A 382 38.12 33.62 8.73
C GLU A 382 38.31 33.72 10.24
N LEU A 383 37.82 32.73 10.98
CA LEU A 383 37.97 32.62 12.42
C LEU A 383 39.43 32.43 12.83
N LYS A 384 40.20 31.62 12.10
CA LYS A 384 41.66 31.51 12.32
C LYS A 384 42.36 32.85 12.10
N ASN A 385 41.93 33.63 11.10
CA ASN A 385 42.50 34.96 10.84
C ASN A 385 42.16 35.94 11.98
N ILE A 386 40.90 35.99 12.42
CA ILE A 386 40.48 36.85 13.55
C ILE A 386 41.22 36.47 14.84
N ILE A 387 41.39 35.17 15.11
CA ILE A 387 42.15 34.68 16.27
C ILE A 387 43.61 35.15 16.19
N LYS A 388 44.26 34.97 15.04
CA LYS A 388 45.66 35.39 14.84
C LYS A 388 45.86 36.89 14.97
N GLU A 389 44.92 37.66 14.45
CA GLU A 389 45.01 39.13 14.44
C GLU A 389 44.71 39.73 15.82
N LYS A 390 43.67 39.24 16.50
CA LYS A 390 43.12 39.91 17.69
C LYS A 390 43.36 39.17 19.01
N TYR A 391 43.47 37.85 19.01
CA TYR A 391 43.45 37.05 20.26
C TYR A 391 44.72 36.22 20.51
N LEU A 392 45.71 36.35 19.64
CA LEU A 392 46.97 35.62 19.73
C LEU A 392 47.86 36.16 20.84
N VAL A 393 48.41 35.26 21.65
CA VAL A 393 49.37 35.58 22.72
C VAL A 393 50.78 35.19 22.29
N ASN A 394 50.98 33.95 21.86
CA ASN A 394 52.18 33.47 21.19
C ASN A 394 51.89 32.19 20.40
N GLU A 395 52.60 31.96 19.29
CA GLU A 395 52.50 30.74 18.43
C GLU A 395 51.07 30.20 18.23
N ASP A 396 50.64 29.28 19.07
CA ASP A 396 49.32 28.63 19.10
C ASP A 396 48.47 29.01 20.33
N LYS A 397 49.03 29.70 21.33
CA LYS A 397 48.30 30.10 22.54
C LYS A 397 47.52 31.39 22.34
N ILE A 398 46.25 31.34 22.73
CA ILE A 398 45.30 32.43 22.53
C ILE A 398 44.57 32.77 23.82
N TYR A 399 44.26 34.05 24.01
CA TYR A 399 43.43 34.52 25.11
C TYR A 399 42.16 35.17 24.56
N ILE A 400 41.03 34.49 24.75
CA ILE A 400 39.70 34.99 24.39
C ILE A 400 38.94 35.37 25.67
N PRO A 401 38.60 36.66 25.86
CA PRO A 401 37.82 37.13 27.01
C PRO A 401 36.42 36.49 27.07
N PRO A 402 35.97 35.96 28.22
CA PRO A 402 34.75 35.15 28.33
C PRO A 402 33.44 35.93 28.14
N TYR A 403 33.49 37.26 28.08
CA TYR A 403 32.31 38.13 27.99
C TYR A 403 32.10 38.75 26.60
N GLY A 404 33.03 38.54 25.66
CA GLY A 404 32.97 39.16 24.34
C GLY A 404 32.01 38.47 23.36
N SER A 405 31.48 39.23 22.40
CA SER A 405 30.65 38.71 21.30
C SER A 405 31.35 37.59 20.54
N PHE A 406 32.65 37.73 20.30
CA PHE A 406 33.47 36.69 19.67
C PHE A 406 33.53 35.38 20.48
N PHE A 407 33.69 35.46 21.81
CA PHE A 407 33.67 34.28 22.67
C PHE A 407 32.33 33.56 22.57
N ARG A 408 31.20 34.29 22.72
CA ARG A 408 29.85 33.73 22.62
C ARG A 408 29.62 33.01 21.29
N ASN A 409 30.06 33.61 20.19
CA ASN A 409 29.88 33.07 18.84
C ASN A 409 30.65 31.76 18.64
N ILE A 410 31.93 31.71 18.99
CA ILE A 410 32.74 30.49 18.88
C ILE A 410 32.24 29.42 19.83
N TYR A 411 31.90 29.82 21.04
CA TYR A 411 31.42 28.96 22.09
C TYR A 411 30.10 28.26 21.66
N ALA A 412 29.14 29.00 21.11
CA ALA A 412 27.90 28.45 20.56
C ALA A 412 28.16 27.51 19.37
N ARG A 413 29.13 27.85 18.50
CA ARG A 413 29.50 27.02 17.35
C ARG A 413 30.11 25.68 17.78
N ALA A 414 31.00 25.68 18.77
CA ALA A 414 31.59 24.46 19.33
C ALA A 414 30.51 23.53 19.89
N ARG A 415 29.57 24.08 20.67
CA ARG A 415 28.38 23.40 21.19
C ARG A 415 27.51 22.79 20.09
N ASN A 416 27.23 23.55 19.02
CA ASN A 416 26.45 23.05 17.86
C ASN A 416 27.13 21.89 17.14
N LYS A 417 28.46 21.76 17.25
CA LYS A 417 29.23 20.62 16.73
C LYS A 417 29.41 19.49 17.74
N GLY A 418 28.75 19.57 18.91
CA GLY A 418 28.87 18.57 19.98
C GLY A 418 30.23 18.57 20.68
N LYS A 419 31.01 19.66 20.58
CA LYS A 419 32.35 19.78 21.17
C LYS A 419 32.36 20.82 22.28
N ASN A 420 33.26 20.66 23.25
CA ASN A 420 33.59 21.76 24.14
C ASN A 420 34.52 22.75 23.42
N LEU A 421 34.55 24.00 23.88
CA LEU A 421 35.32 25.07 23.24
C LEU A 421 36.81 24.72 23.10
N GLU A 422 37.36 24.03 24.09
CA GLU A 422 38.80 23.78 24.19
C GLU A 422 39.22 22.72 23.18
N THR A 423 38.42 21.67 23.01
CA THR A 423 38.56 20.69 21.93
C THR A 423 38.38 21.33 20.55
N PHE A 424 37.42 22.24 20.41
CA PHE A 424 37.18 22.93 19.13
C PHE A 424 38.35 23.83 18.72
N LEU A 425 38.91 24.61 19.65
CA LEU A 425 40.07 25.47 19.42
C LEU A 425 41.33 24.65 19.09
N TYR A 426 41.53 23.53 19.79
CA TYR A 426 42.65 22.63 19.53
C TYR A 426 42.62 22.06 18.11
N GLU A 427 41.45 21.63 17.63
CA GLU A 427 41.29 21.08 16.26
C GLU A 427 41.56 22.10 15.16
N ILE A 428 41.32 23.39 15.43
CA ILE A 428 41.64 24.47 14.47
C ILE A 428 43.07 24.99 14.65
N GLY A 429 43.84 24.46 15.61
CA GLY A 429 45.27 24.70 15.80
C GLY A 429 45.63 25.74 16.87
N PHE A 430 44.76 25.96 17.86
CA PHE A 430 45.04 26.91 18.96
C PHE A 430 44.76 26.30 20.33
N VAL A 431 45.52 26.75 21.33
CA VAL A 431 45.34 26.39 22.74
C VAL A 431 44.89 27.62 23.52
N ARG A 432 43.73 27.54 24.15
CA ARG A 432 43.22 28.63 24.97
C ARG A 432 43.97 28.70 26.30
N ILE A 433 44.43 29.89 26.67
CA ILE A 433 44.98 30.19 27.99
C ILE A 433 44.07 31.14 28.76
N TYR A 434 44.18 31.16 30.08
CA TYR A 434 43.35 32.00 30.94
C TYR A 434 44.10 33.25 31.39
N LYS A 435 43.38 34.23 31.95
CA LYS A 435 43.94 35.54 32.33
C LYS A 435 45.17 35.43 33.26
N LYS A 436 45.17 34.41 34.13
CA LYS A 436 46.27 34.09 35.07
C LYS A 436 47.55 33.58 34.38
N ASP A 437 47.43 33.09 33.15
CA ASP A 437 48.50 32.44 32.39
C ASP A 437 49.08 33.39 31.31
N LEU A 438 48.67 34.67 31.32
CA LEU A 438 49.13 35.69 30.38
C LEU A 438 50.56 36.15 30.72
N PRO A 439 51.43 36.41 29.71
CA PRO A 439 52.76 36.98 29.94
C PRO A 439 52.69 38.33 30.66
N GLU A 440 53.66 38.60 31.51
CA GLU A 440 53.78 39.88 32.21
C GLU A 440 53.95 41.02 31.21
N GLY A 441 53.08 42.04 31.30
CA GLY A 441 53.04 43.15 30.33
C GLY A 441 52.22 42.90 29.06
N TYR A 442 51.67 41.70 28.84
CA TYR A 442 50.75 41.45 27.73
C TYR A 442 49.44 42.20 27.95
N THR A 443 49.01 42.97 26.95
CA THR A 443 47.74 43.70 26.96
C THR A 443 46.73 42.96 26.09
N PRO A 444 45.71 42.31 26.67
CA PRO A 444 44.67 41.65 25.90
C PRO A 444 43.93 42.61 24.97
N TYR A 445 43.53 42.08 23.82
CA TYR A 445 42.67 42.82 22.91
C TYR A 445 41.35 43.22 23.56
N ASP A 446 41.02 44.50 23.40
CA ASP A 446 39.85 45.14 23.97
C ASP A 446 38.65 45.03 23.02
N TRP A 447 37.98 43.89 23.07
CA TRP A 447 36.78 43.58 22.28
C TRP A 447 35.61 44.55 22.52
N THR A 448 35.62 45.32 23.61
CA THR A 448 34.53 46.26 23.92
C THR A 448 34.49 47.43 22.93
N LYS A 449 35.60 47.72 22.24
CA LYS A 449 35.69 48.78 21.22
C LYS A 449 35.00 48.41 19.90
N ASP A 450 34.88 47.12 19.60
CA ASP A 450 34.25 46.61 18.37
C ASP A 450 32.74 46.38 18.52
N ASP A 451 32.24 46.15 19.74
CA ASP A 451 30.82 45.90 20.06
C ASP A 451 30.01 47.21 20.28
N ILE A 452 30.62 48.38 20.05
CA ILE A 452 30.07 49.69 20.36
C ILE A 452 29.30 50.26 19.15
N SER A 453 27.97 50.20 19.17
CA SER A 453 27.15 51.34 18.74
C SER A 453 26.89 52.19 19.98
N LEU A 454 27.76 53.14 20.28
CA LEU A 454 27.57 54.07 21.39
C LEU A 454 26.44 55.02 20.97
N GLN A 455 25.22 54.64 21.31
CA GLN A 455 24.23 55.65 21.67
C GLN A 455 24.77 56.38 22.91
N ASP A 456 24.65 57.71 22.92
CA ASP A 456 25.03 58.54 24.06
C ASP A 456 24.13 58.27 25.27
N ASP A 457 24.57 58.73 26.45
CA ASP A 457 23.81 58.61 27.70
C ASP A 457 22.36 59.10 27.53
N GLU A 458 22.14 60.16 26.76
CA GLU A 458 20.82 60.74 26.48
C GLU A 458 19.89 59.75 25.76
N SER A 459 20.39 59.04 24.74
CA SER A 459 19.60 58.03 24.01
C SER A 459 19.20 56.84 24.90
N TYR A 460 20.08 56.38 25.79
CA TYR A 460 19.73 55.32 26.76
C TYR A 460 18.71 55.81 27.78
N ILE A 461 18.87 57.05 28.27
CA ILE A 461 17.93 57.68 29.21
C ILE A 461 16.55 57.81 28.57
N ASP A 462 16.46 58.21 27.31
CA ASP A 462 15.18 58.34 26.59
C ASP A 462 14.53 57.00 26.28
N GLU A 463 15.31 55.94 26.09
CA GLU A 463 14.79 54.59 25.94
C GLU A 463 14.34 53.99 27.29
N ILE A 464 15.04 54.29 28.40
CA ILE A 464 14.62 53.93 29.77
C ILE A 464 13.26 54.54 30.12
N LYS A 465 12.97 55.78 29.68
CA LYS A 465 11.66 56.43 29.91
C LYS A 465 10.49 55.70 29.26
N LYS A 466 10.74 54.80 28.32
CA LYS A 466 9.72 53.95 27.68
C LYS A 466 9.37 52.72 28.52
N TYR A 467 10.17 52.42 29.56
CA TYR A 467 9.92 51.35 30.51
C TYR A 467 9.09 51.82 31.70
N PHE A 468 8.51 50.88 32.43
CA PHE A 468 7.53 51.23 33.46
C PHE A 468 8.21 51.89 34.67
N MET A 469 7.72 53.08 35.01
CA MET A 469 8.17 53.85 36.15
C MET A 469 7.06 53.90 37.22
N PHE A 470 7.37 53.45 38.44
CA PHE A 470 6.45 53.49 39.58
C PHE A 470 7.16 53.97 40.84
N GLU A 471 6.60 54.98 41.52
CA GLU A 471 7.16 55.52 42.77
C GLU A 471 8.66 55.86 42.68
N GLY A 472 9.08 56.46 41.56
CA GLY A 472 10.48 56.83 41.31
C GLY A 472 11.40 55.66 40.92
N LYS A 473 10.87 54.44 40.78
CA LYS A 473 11.62 53.24 40.38
C LYS A 473 11.28 52.74 38.99
N VAL A 474 12.27 52.28 38.23
CA VAL A 474 12.12 51.74 36.87
C VAL A 474 12.21 50.21 36.87
N TYR A 475 11.25 49.57 36.18
CA TYR A 475 11.26 48.13 35.91
C TYR A 475 11.68 47.88 34.46
N ILE A 476 12.82 47.20 34.27
CA ILE A 476 13.33 46.76 32.95
C ILE A 476 13.41 45.23 32.96
N PRO A 477 12.59 44.53 32.15
CA PRO A 477 12.63 43.07 32.06
C PRO A 477 13.99 42.59 31.54
N SER A 478 14.53 41.54 32.15
CA SER A 478 15.81 40.94 31.70
C SER A 478 15.70 40.14 30.40
N SER A 479 14.47 39.90 29.91
CA SER A 479 14.18 39.27 28.62
C SER A 479 14.21 40.24 27.44
N GLU A 480 14.22 41.55 27.71
CA GLU A 480 14.19 42.58 26.67
C GLU A 480 15.58 42.84 26.10
N TYR A 481 15.66 42.99 24.78
CA TYR A 481 16.93 43.26 24.08
C TYR A 481 17.63 44.54 24.57
N PHE A 482 16.85 45.52 25.03
CA PHE A 482 17.38 46.74 25.65
C PHE A 482 18.15 46.46 26.94
N TYR A 483 17.75 45.47 27.73
CA TYR A 483 18.46 45.10 28.95
C TYR A 483 19.87 44.60 28.67
N ASP A 484 20.04 43.80 27.61
CA ASP A 484 21.35 43.31 27.18
C ASP A 484 22.27 44.47 26.76
N LYS A 485 21.72 45.45 26.03
CA LYS A 485 22.45 46.68 25.66
C LYS A 485 22.86 47.49 26.89
N LEU A 486 21.92 47.72 27.81
CA LEU A 486 22.16 48.45 29.05
C LEU A 486 23.20 47.75 29.94
N PHE A 487 23.17 46.42 29.99
CA PHE A 487 24.14 45.60 30.71
C PHE A 487 25.55 45.76 30.14
N LEU A 488 25.69 45.72 28.81
CA LEU A 488 26.98 45.93 28.14
C LEU A 488 27.51 47.35 28.35
N PHE A 489 26.66 48.38 28.22
CA PHE A 489 27.01 49.77 28.47
C PHE A 489 27.46 50.01 29.93
N SER A 490 26.72 49.46 30.89
CA SER A 490 27.05 49.59 32.33
C SER A 490 28.40 48.93 32.63
N THR A 491 28.63 47.74 32.05
CA THR A 491 29.88 46.99 32.21
C THR A 491 31.07 47.74 31.62
N HIS A 492 30.91 48.40 30.47
CA HIS A 492 31.93 49.28 29.88
C HIS A 492 32.30 50.44 30.81
N ASN A 493 31.31 51.03 31.50
CA ASN A 493 31.52 52.07 32.50
C ASN A 493 31.92 51.54 33.88
N LYS A 494 32.26 50.25 33.99
CA LYS A 494 32.67 49.56 35.23
C LYS A 494 31.63 49.66 36.35
N ARG A 495 30.34 49.63 35.99
CA ARG A 495 29.20 49.67 36.89
C ARG A 495 28.25 48.50 36.62
N THR A 496 27.50 48.09 37.63
CA THR A 496 26.33 47.23 37.44
C THR A 496 25.19 48.03 36.79
N VAL A 497 24.21 47.35 36.18
CA VAL A 497 23.02 48.01 35.61
C VAL A 497 22.30 48.87 36.65
N SER A 498 22.19 48.38 37.89
CA SER A 498 21.55 49.13 38.97
C SER A 498 22.34 50.39 39.36
N GLU A 499 23.67 50.33 39.38
CA GLU A 499 24.52 51.50 39.65
C GLU A 499 24.50 52.51 38.51
N GLN A 500 24.48 52.03 37.26
CA GLN A 500 24.42 52.90 36.08
C GLN A 500 23.06 53.63 36.00
N LEU A 501 21.95 52.92 36.25
CA LEU A 501 20.62 53.54 36.34
C LEU A 501 20.57 54.59 37.44
N LYS A 502 21.20 54.33 38.59
CA LYS A 502 21.27 55.27 39.71
C LYS A 502 22.06 56.53 39.38
N VAL A 503 23.16 56.40 38.62
CA VAL A 503 23.93 57.55 38.09
C VAL A 503 23.08 58.41 37.16
N TRP A 504 22.20 57.78 36.38
CA TRP A 504 21.24 58.46 35.50
C TRP A 504 19.94 58.90 36.18
N GLY A 505 19.86 58.78 37.51
CA GLY A 505 18.73 59.28 38.30
C GLY A 505 17.53 58.32 38.42
N PHE A 506 17.69 57.04 38.09
CA PHE A 506 16.65 56.02 38.20
C PHE A 506 16.99 54.97 39.26
N ASP A 507 16.04 54.67 40.15
CA ASP A 507 16.16 53.53 41.06
C ASP A 507 15.55 52.27 40.40
N ARG A 508 16.24 51.13 40.39
CA ARG A 508 15.70 49.92 39.74
C ARG A 508 14.76 49.14 40.67
N THR A 509 13.64 48.64 40.13
CA THR A 509 12.84 47.57 40.75
C THR A 509 12.94 46.28 39.93
N PHE A 510 12.93 45.14 40.61
CA PHE A 510 12.93 43.81 40.00
C PHE A 510 11.53 43.18 39.97
N ILE A 511 10.56 43.84 40.61
CA ILE A 511 9.17 43.38 40.70
C ILE A 511 8.38 44.12 39.61
N PRO A 512 7.73 43.40 38.68
CA PRO A 512 6.86 44.01 37.69
C PRO A 512 5.66 44.70 38.39
N PRO A 513 5.32 45.94 38.01
CA PRO A 513 4.20 46.67 38.61
C PRO A 513 2.85 46.04 38.28
N LYS A 514 1.86 46.22 39.18
CA LYS A 514 0.54 45.56 39.09
C LYS A 514 -0.25 45.85 37.80
N ASN A 515 0.05 46.96 37.12
CA ASN A 515 -0.57 47.39 35.86
C ASN A 515 0.41 47.33 34.67
N PHE A 516 1.53 46.61 34.82
CA PHE A 516 2.46 46.37 33.72
C PHE A 516 1.83 45.40 32.73
N GLU A 517 1.16 45.94 31.71
CA GLU A 517 0.87 45.20 30.49
C GLU A 517 2.15 45.16 29.67
N SER A 518 2.90 44.06 29.77
CA SER A 518 3.83 43.69 28.73
C SER A 518 3.08 43.69 27.40
N ASN A 519 3.66 44.20 26.32
CA ASN A 519 3.22 43.88 24.95
C ASN A 519 3.44 42.39 24.61
N GLU A 520 3.58 41.54 25.61
CA GLU A 520 3.66 40.10 25.53
C GLU A 520 2.26 39.53 25.77
N ILE A 521 1.80 38.81 24.74
CA ILE A 521 0.77 37.80 24.77
C ILE A 521 0.77 37.08 26.12
N LYS A 522 -0.39 37.05 26.78
CA LYS A 522 -0.62 36.32 28.04
C LYS A 522 0.08 34.96 28.01
N ASP A 523 0.94 34.74 28.99
CA ASP A 523 1.93 33.64 29.00
C ASP A 523 1.32 32.22 29.12
N ASN A 524 -0.01 32.13 29.27
CA ASN A 524 -0.79 30.89 29.22
C ASN A 524 -1.51 30.65 27.88
N GLU A 525 -1.36 31.53 26.89
CA GLU A 525 -1.95 31.42 25.56
C GLU A 525 -0.97 31.70 24.40
N SER A 526 0.35 31.62 24.64
CA SER A 526 1.32 31.65 23.54
C SER A 526 1.07 30.44 22.62
N PRO A 527 0.81 30.63 21.31
CA PRO A 527 0.60 29.53 20.37
C PRO A 527 1.75 28.51 20.37
N TYR A 528 2.96 28.97 20.69
CA TYR A 528 4.16 28.15 20.83
C TYR A 528 4.16 27.32 22.12
N LYS A 529 3.71 27.88 23.26
CA LYS A 529 3.55 27.13 24.52
C LYS A 529 2.37 26.15 24.43
N ILE A 530 1.25 26.56 23.83
CA ILE A 530 0.10 25.68 23.55
C ILE A 530 0.55 24.53 22.62
N SER A 531 1.26 24.82 21.53
CA SER A 531 1.76 23.77 20.63
C SER A 531 2.76 22.85 21.33
N LEU A 532 3.62 23.37 22.20
CA LEU A 532 4.53 22.55 23.01
C LEU A 532 3.79 21.64 23.99
N ILE A 533 2.74 22.14 24.64
CA ILE A 533 1.90 21.36 25.55
C ILE A 533 1.15 20.26 24.78
N ASP A 534 0.61 20.57 23.60
CA ASP A 534 -0.11 19.60 22.77
C ASP A 534 0.84 18.56 22.14
N ASP A 535 2.04 18.97 21.73
CA ASP A 535 3.15 18.09 21.36
C ASP A 535 3.53 17.13 22.50
N ILE A 536 3.64 17.63 23.73
CA ILE A 536 3.97 16.84 24.93
C ILE A 536 2.85 15.81 25.20
N LYS A 537 1.58 16.18 25.01
CA LYS A 537 0.44 15.26 25.11
C LYS A 537 0.43 14.23 23.97
N GLU A 538 0.78 14.61 22.75
CA GLU A 538 0.84 13.70 21.59
C GLU A 538 1.95 12.66 21.69
N ILE A 539 3.11 13.02 22.25
CA ILE A 539 4.20 12.07 22.52
C ILE A 539 3.70 10.93 23.42
N GLN A 540 2.77 11.22 24.33
CA GLN A 540 2.19 10.25 25.25
C GLN A 540 1.04 9.44 24.62
N SER A 541 0.25 10.02 23.71
CA SER A 541 -0.91 9.32 23.12
C SER A 541 -0.56 8.30 22.03
N LYS A 542 0.65 8.33 21.46
CA LYS A 542 1.13 7.40 20.40
C LYS A 542 1.68 6.06 20.93
N LEU A 543 1.47 5.74 22.20
CA LEU A 543 1.89 4.48 22.82
C LEU A 543 1.02 3.30 22.36
N ASN A 544 1.43 2.62 21.29
CA ASN A 544 1.04 1.23 21.03
C ASN A 544 2.15 0.30 21.55
N TYR A 545 1.76 -0.69 22.36
CA TYR A 545 2.67 -1.61 23.03
C TYR A 545 3.39 -2.54 22.05
N GLN A 546 4.69 -2.33 21.88
CA GLN A 546 5.69 -3.39 21.73
C GLN A 546 7.00 -2.88 22.33
N VAL A 547 7.48 -3.54 23.38
CA VAL A 547 8.59 -3.08 24.22
C VAL A 547 9.92 -3.38 23.52
N SER A 548 10.71 -2.34 23.26
CA SER A 548 12.17 -2.43 23.26
C SER A 548 12.73 -1.32 24.16
N GLU A 549 13.77 -1.62 24.95
CA GLU A 549 14.40 -0.66 25.87
C GLU A 549 14.92 0.60 25.14
N ILE A 550 15.22 0.46 23.85
CA ILE A 550 15.75 1.53 22.98
C ILE A 550 14.69 2.61 22.73
N GLU A 551 13.42 2.25 22.57
CA GLU A 551 12.33 3.24 22.37
C GLU A 551 12.03 4.04 23.64
N LYS A 552 12.13 3.42 24.82
CA LYS A 552 11.91 4.09 26.11
C LYS A 552 12.96 5.18 26.38
N VAL A 553 14.22 4.88 26.09
CA VAL A 553 15.35 5.83 26.27
C VAL A 553 15.26 7.02 25.30
N ASN A 554 14.78 6.81 24.06
CA ASN A 554 14.61 7.90 23.10
C ASN A 554 13.42 8.81 23.43
N ARG A 555 12.30 8.27 23.93
CA ARG A 555 11.11 9.07 24.34
C ARG A 555 11.40 9.97 25.55
N SER A 556 12.16 9.48 26.53
CA SER A 556 12.56 10.28 27.69
C SER A 556 13.43 11.49 27.28
N LYS A 557 14.36 11.34 26.33
CA LYS A 557 15.19 12.46 25.85
C LYS A 557 14.39 13.59 25.22
N GLU A 558 13.36 13.24 24.43
CA GLU A 558 12.49 14.24 23.80
C GLU A 558 11.61 14.96 24.84
N LEU A 559 10.99 14.20 25.76
CA LEU A 559 10.19 14.76 26.86
C LEU A 559 11.02 15.71 27.73
N VAL A 560 12.22 15.29 28.12
CA VAL A 560 13.16 16.08 28.93
C VAL A 560 13.55 17.37 28.22
N SER A 561 13.84 17.31 26.92
CA SER A 561 14.20 18.51 26.15
C SER A 561 13.04 19.50 26.05
N LYS A 562 11.82 19.03 25.80
CA LYS A 562 10.62 19.88 25.73
C LYS A 562 10.26 20.49 27.09
N LEU A 563 10.39 19.74 28.19
CA LEU A 563 10.15 20.25 29.54
C LEU A 563 11.17 21.32 29.95
N LYS A 564 12.45 21.12 29.66
CA LYS A 564 13.47 22.15 29.96
C LYS A 564 13.18 23.47 29.25
N ARG A 565 12.69 23.40 28.01
CA ARG A 565 12.26 24.57 27.23
C ARG A 565 10.97 25.19 27.77
N LEU A 566 10.01 24.38 28.21
CA LEU A 566 8.74 24.84 28.77
C LEU A 566 8.94 25.74 29.99
N TYR A 567 9.91 25.41 30.84
CA TYR A 567 10.27 26.18 32.04
C TYR A 567 11.41 27.16 31.84
N HIS A 568 11.78 27.47 30.59
CA HIS A 568 12.88 28.40 30.30
C HIS A 568 14.18 28.07 31.03
N TYR A 569 14.43 26.78 31.23
CA TYR A 569 15.57 26.28 31.97
C TYR A 569 15.62 26.71 33.44
N GLU A 570 14.49 27.06 34.05
CA GLU A 570 14.39 27.44 35.45
C GLU A 570 13.99 26.27 36.35
N CYS A 571 14.43 26.32 37.61
CA CYS A 571 14.02 25.36 38.62
C CYS A 571 12.62 25.70 39.14
N GLN A 572 11.73 24.72 39.17
CA GLN A 572 10.35 24.92 39.67
C GLN A 572 10.25 25.11 41.19
N LEU A 573 11.34 25.00 41.95
CA LEU A 573 11.35 25.27 43.39
C LEU A 573 11.91 26.66 43.72
N CYS A 574 13.08 27.01 43.17
CA CYS A 574 13.74 28.29 43.48
C CYS A 574 13.66 29.33 42.35
N GLY A 575 13.18 28.98 41.17
CA GLY A 575 13.24 29.82 39.97
C GLY A 575 14.64 30.42 39.76
N LEU A 576 14.67 31.71 39.47
CA LEU A 576 15.89 32.50 39.32
C LEU A 576 16.52 32.97 40.65
N GLU A 577 16.07 32.55 41.82
CA GLU A 577 16.54 33.12 43.08
C GLU A 577 17.68 32.30 43.74
N SER A 578 18.09 31.19 43.14
CA SER A 578 19.19 30.37 43.70
C SER A 578 20.58 30.94 43.40
N GLU A 579 21.45 30.90 44.41
CA GLU A 579 22.88 31.19 44.27
C GLU A 579 23.67 30.02 43.65
N ASN A 580 23.09 28.81 43.64
CA ASN A 580 23.72 27.56 43.20
C ASN A 580 23.41 27.20 41.73
N LYS A 581 23.26 28.22 40.87
CA LYS A 581 22.94 28.01 39.46
C LYS A 581 24.19 27.66 38.67
N ILE A 582 24.11 26.57 37.94
CA ILE A 582 25.10 26.24 36.92
C ILE A 582 24.60 26.87 35.62
N VAL A 583 25.26 27.93 35.17
CA VAL A 583 24.93 28.55 33.88
C VAL A 583 25.49 27.66 32.78
N ASN A 584 24.63 27.24 31.88
CA ASN A 584 25.09 26.58 30.68
C ASN A 584 25.90 27.58 29.85
N PRO A 585 26.99 27.12 29.25
CA PRO A 585 27.47 27.55 27.93
C PRO A 585 26.63 28.50 27.01
N ASP A 586 25.33 28.24 26.84
CA ASP A 586 24.42 29.00 25.97
C ASP A 586 23.62 30.08 26.72
N GLY A 587 23.97 30.36 27.97
CA GLY A 587 23.30 31.33 28.84
C GLY A 587 22.07 30.78 29.56
N THR A 588 21.56 29.60 29.18
CA THR A 588 20.46 28.94 29.90
C THR A 588 20.94 28.41 31.24
N PHE A 589 20.07 28.13 32.20
CA PHE A 589 20.51 27.43 33.42
C PHE A 589 20.50 25.91 33.23
N TYR A 590 21.49 25.25 33.79
CA TYR A 590 21.49 23.80 33.82
C TYR A 590 20.45 23.33 34.84
N ILE A 591 19.42 22.66 34.32
CA ILE A 591 18.39 22.00 35.10
C ILE A 591 18.27 20.53 34.72
N GLU A 592 17.80 19.73 35.66
CA GLU A 592 17.58 18.29 35.58
C GLU A 592 16.09 18.03 35.71
N VAL A 593 15.56 17.11 34.89
CA VAL A 593 14.17 16.68 34.99
C VAL A 593 14.15 15.46 35.90
N HIS A 594 13.35 15.54 36.95
CA HIS A 594 13.27 14.53 38.00
C HIS A 594 11.86 13.95 38.06
N HIS A 595 11.73 12.62 38.15
CA HIS A 595 10.44 11.97 38.39
C HIS A 595 9.99 12.16 39.83
N ILE A 596 8.79 12.72 40.03
CA ILE A 596 8.21 12.96 41.35
C ILE A 596 8.01 11.62 42.08
N ASN A 597 7.38 10.65 41.42
CA ASN A 597 7.34 9.27 41.89
C ASN A 597 8.43 8.43 41.21
N PRO A 598 9.37 7.81 41.96
CA PRO A 598 10.48 7.06 41.40
C PRO A 598 10.03 5.82 40.61
N ILE A 599 10.73 5.53 39.51
CA ILE A 599 10.39 4.45 38.55
C ILE A 599 10.35 3.06 39.20
N HIS A 600 11.15 2.81 40.24
CA HIS A 600 11.27 1.50 40.90
C HIS A 600 10.15 1.19 41.91
N THR A 601 9.18 2.11 42.08
CA THR A 601 8.01 1.87 42.95
C THR A 601 6.86 1.13 42.24
N ALA A 602 6.99 0.87 40.93
CA ALA A 602 6.08 0.02 40.16
C ALA A 602 6.18 -1.43 40.64
N LYS A 603 5.17 -1.89 41.39
CA LYS A 603 5.06 -3.31 41.75
C LYS A 603 4.03 -3.93 40.81
N THR A 604 4.56 -4.67 39.84
CA THR A 604 3.87 -5.62 38.95
C THR A 604 2.89 -5.04 37.91
N TYR A 605 3.27 -5.26 36.64
CA TYR A 605 2.65 -4.84 35.37
C TYR A 605 1.20 -5.31 35.13
N GLU A 606 0.27 -5.05 36.04
CA GLU A 606 -1.13 -5.45 35.86
C GLU A 606 -2.16 -4.32 36.09
N ASN A 607 -1.72 -3.09 36.41
CA ASN A 607 -2.65 -1.96 36.58
C ASN A 607 -2.43 -0.85 35.53
N GLU A 608 -3.51 -0.39 34.91
CA GLU A 608 -3.52 0.75 33.96
C GLU A 608 -2.98 2.06 34.56
N GLU A 609 -2.94 2.16 35.90
CA GLU A 609 -2.31 3.25 36.65
C GLU A 609 -0.77 3.28 36.51
N GLU A 610 -0.11 2.13 36.27
CA GLU A 610 1.36 2.02 36.18
C GLU A 610 1.93 2.59 34.86
N ASN A 611 1.08 2.85 33.87
CA ASN A 611 1.46 3.56 32.64
C ASN A 611 1.80 5.05 32.85
N LYS A 612 1.61 5.58 34.07
CA LYS A 612 1.78 7.00 34.39
C LYS A 612 3.17 7.34 34.96
N ILE A 613 4.11 6.40 35.02
CA ILE A 613 5.39 6.60 35.71
C ILE A 613 6.35 7.50 34.91
N ASP A 614 6.47 7.34 33.60
CA ASP A 614 7.25 8.22 32.71
C ASP A 614 6.34 9.21 31.95
N HIS A 615 5.43 9.83 32.71
CA HIS A 615 4.41 10.73 32.21
C HIS A 615 4.76 12.18 32.56
N TYR A 616 4.39 13.14 31.71
CA TYR A 616 4.70 14.56 31.95
C TYR A 616 4.16 15.05 33.29
N LYS A 617 3.00 14.55 33.74
CA LYS A 617 2.43 14.87 35.08
C LYS A 617 3.20 14.30 36.28
N ASN A 618 4.18 13.43 36.06
CA ASN A 618 4.99 12.81 37.11
C ASN A 618 6.45 13.29 37.08
N VAL A 619 6.73 14.44 36.46
CA VAL A 619 8.09 14.99 36.37
C VAL A 619 8.13 16.48 36.69
N ILE A 620 9.26 16.93 37.23
CA ILE A 620 9.52 18.32 37.63
C ILE A 620 10.94 18.74 37.22
N CYS A 621 11.11 20.01 36.85
CA CYS A 621 12.39 20.61 36.49
C CYS A 621 13.10 21.21 37.72
N LEU A 622 14.30 20.75 38.04
CA LEU A 622 15.06 21.12 39.23
C LEU A 622 16.48 21.58 38.90
N CYS A 623 17.07 22.48 39.68
CA CYS A 623 18.52 22.72 39.63
C CYS A 623 19.27 21.56 40.29
N PRO A 624 20.59 21.40 40.06
CA PRO A 624 21.37 20.28 40.63
C PRO A 624 21.29 20.19 42.15
N TYR A 625 21.28 21.34 42.83
CA TYR A 625 21.10 21.40 44.28
C TYR A 625 19.75 20.79 44.69
N HIS A 626 18.64 21.29 44.14
CA HIS A 626 17.31 20.80 44.48
C HIS A 626 17.06 19.37 44.00
N HIS A 627 17.68 18.95 42.91
CA HIS A 627 17.62 17.57 42.44
C HIS A 627 18.27 16.61 43.45
N LYS A 628 19.47 16.94 43.95
CA LYS A 628 20.11 16.18 45.03
C LYS A 628 19.35 16.30 46.35
N PHE A 629 18.80 17.47 46.65
CA PHE A 629 18.00 17.70 47.86
C PHE A 629 16.78 16.78 47.89
N VAL A 630 16.01 16.72 46.80
CA VAL A 630 14.84 15.85 46.68
C VAL A 630 15.20 14.36 46.77
N HIS A 631 16.38 13.97 46.28
CA HIS A 631 16.85 12.58 46.37
C HIS A 631 17.33 12.17 47.77
N PHE A 632 17.98 13.06 48.53
CA PHE A 632 18.78 12.66 49.70
C PHE A 632 18.43 13.38 50.99
N HIS A 633 17.85 14.59 50.94
CA HIS A 633 17.58 15.37 52.15
C HIS A 633 16.51 14.68 53.00
N GLU A 634 16.84 14.48 54.28
CA GLU A 634 15.93 13.90 55.29
C GLU A 634 15.33 12.53 54.93
N GLY A 635 15.98 11.78 54.05
CA GLY A 635 15.53 10.45 53.59
C GLY A 635 14.90 10.46 52.19
N GLY A 636 14.82 11.61 51.53
CA GLY A 636 14.28 11.73 50.17
C GLY A 636 12.76 11.51 50.12
N ASN A 637 12.27 10.88 49.05
CA ASN A 637 10.85 10.50 48.85
C ASN A 637 9.85 11.67 48.86
N PHE A 638 10.24 12.82 48.33
CA PHE A 638 9.32 13.94 48.16
C PHE A 638 8.22 13.61 47.14
N LYS A 639 6.95 13.70 47.55
CA LYS A 639 5.76 13.50 46.73
C LYS A 639 4.95 14.78 46.63
N LEU A 640 4.13 14.92 45.58
CA LEU A 640 3.16 16.02 45.52
C LEU A 640 2.18 15.93 46.68
N ASN A 641 1.91 17.05 47.33
CA ASN A 641 0.84 17.17 48.31
C ASN A 641 -0.55 17.13 47.62
N ASP A 642 -1.61 17.01 48.41
CA ASP A 642 -2.99 16.87 47.87
C ASP A 642 -3.43 18.06 47.01
N SER A 643 -2.93 19.27 47.31
CA SER A 643 -3.19 20.47 46.51
C SER A 643 -2.28 20.60 45.28
N LYS A 644 -1.30 19.69 45.09
CA LYS A 644 -0.24 19.71 44.07
C LYS A 644 0.63 20.96 44.04
N THR A 645 0.53 21.83 45.04
CA THR A 645 1.29 23.08 45.12
C THR A 645 2.67 22.90 45.76
N ALA A 646 2.94 21.74 46.37
CA ALA A 646 4.20 21.51 47.07
C ALA A 646 4.66 20.04 46.99
N LEU A 647 5.97 19.84 47.15
CA LEU A 647 6.59 18.55 47.40
C LEU A 647 6.74 18.34 48.91
N MET A 648 6.31 17.18 49.41
CA MET A 648 6.39 16.80 50.83
C MET A 648 7.00 15.40 50.98
N ASN A 649 7.93 15.23 51.91
CA ASN A 649 8.50 13.93 52.25
C ASN A 649 7.83 13.30 53.49
N ASP A 650 8.23 12.08 53.83
CA ASP A 650 7.72 11.32 54.98
C ASP A 650 8.06 11.97 56.35
N LYS A 651 8.91 13.00 56.37
CA LYS A 651 9.29 13.78 57.56
C LYS A 651 8.65 15.17 57.62
N ASN A 652 7.63 15.44 56.79
CA ASN A 652 6.89 16.70 56.70
C ASN A 652 7.72 17.92 56.27
N THR A 653 8.86 17.73 55.59
CA THR A 653 9.58 18.81 54.92
C THR A 653 8.79 19.22 53.69
N VAL A 654 8.40 20.49 53.60
CA VAL A 654 7.56 21.01 52.50
C VAL A 654 8.37 21.95 51.62
N LEU A 655 8.41 21.67 50.32
CA LEU A 655 9.01 22.52 49.29
C LEU A 655 7.91 23.03 48.36
N GLN A 656 7.66 24.33 48.37
CA GLN A 656 6.66 24.93 47.48
C GLN A 656 7.12 24.84 46.02
N ILE A 657 6.22 24.41 45.14
CA ILE A 657 6.46 24.29 43.71
C ILE A 657 5.78 25.48 43.02
N LYS A 658 6.49 26.10 42.08
CA LYS A 658 5.90 27.02 41.13
C LYS A 658 5.09 26.22 40.10
N LEU A 659 3.77 26.23 40.29
CA LEU A 659 2.81 25.57 39.42
C LEU A 659 2.59 26.40 38.16
N ASP A 660 3.44 26.14 37.17
CA ASP A 660 3.31 26.78 35.86
C ASP A 660 3.25 25.67 34.81
N TYR A 661 2.27 25.70 33.91
CA TYR A 661 2.15 24.80 32.75
C TYR A 661 1.68 23.36 33.05
N HIS A 662 2.55 22.33 33.08
CA HIS A 662 2.12 20.94 32.84
C HIS A 662 1.62 20.16 34.08
N LEU A 663 1.81 20.71 35.29
CA LEU A 663 1.32 20.15 36.56
C LEU A 663 0.01 20.78 37.04
N THR A 664 -0.61 21.62 36.19
CA THR A 664 -1.91 22.26 36.46
C THR A 664 -3.10 21.30 36.42
#